data_AF-A0A834TCF1-F1
#
_entry.id   AF-A0A834TCF1-F1
#
_cell.length_a   1.000
_cell.length_b   1.000
_cell.length_c   1.000
_cell.angle_alpha   90.00
_cell.angle_beta   90.00
_cell.angle_gamma   90.00
#
_symmetry.space_group_name_H-M   'P 1'
#
loop_
_entity.id
_entity.type
_entity.pdbx_description
1 polymer ?
#
loop_
_entity_poly.entity_id
_entity_poly.type
_entity_poly.pdbx_seq_one_letter_code
_entity_poly.pdbx_strand_id
1 'polypeptide(L)'
;MYFFEVTVEKIRLCFNRFRTPSVILGIAFVILCLITYKDSISNHLEGFSKDKVFGGTVQNVAYESLGPRVQPSIGSNSVSKNDSFTNSKHDSFTNSTKNSFRNSTKDSFTNSTKDSFTNSTKDSSPPTRNSPIADKLLDGLLAFGFDEASSSCLSRFESYLYQKASSPHKPSSYLISKLRKYEDLHKLCGPHTSLYNITMAELTRTSTRKHGASTSTMCSYIVWTPANGLGNRMVSMASAFLYALLTDRVLMVEFGSDMDGLFCEPFPNSSWRLPSDFPLSELEKHIETYQKMVNKDRENSSSSRHISSPLVLHLNLQHSSEDPEKFFHCDHSQALLHEVPMLILRSDQYFVPSLFLTPSFRQELSKMFPEKDTVFHHLGRYLFLPSNEIWGKICRFYQAYMEKADERIGLQIRVFSPDRTPNEVIMDQILRCTLKNKVLPDLGTRDDSLTTNSSLKNQTLKSVLVTSLHSYYGENLRTMYLTKPTVSGEIVGVFQPSHEENQKFNDNRHNMRALIEIYLLSLCDVLVTSSVSSFGYVAQSLGALKPWVLHKLLDKNIPDPPCVLDFSIEPCFHSPPKHDCLGKPMDHDGKDFPYARPCVDFDFGMKMLLSKNNQCKEDKFKGEEKGCPHNLFPDNTKYLNEEQPLHKDFGISPEKWFLLKSKISKLDMFPNDVETPPSNPFPERFRYCKLIKGRGSRSASAVIGSTKGPVKEL
;
A
#
# COMPACT_ATOMS: atom_id res chain seq x y z
N MET A 1 45.20 -37.96 -50.09
CA MET A 1 45.44 -39.33 -49.58
C MET A 1 46.00 -39.21 -48.17
N TYR A 2 45.68 -40.16 -47.29
CA TYR A 2 45.90 -40.11 -45.84
C TYR A 2 47.38 -40.25 -45.38
N PHE A 3 47.59 -39.88 -44.11
CA PHE A 3 48.35 -40.60 -43.05
C PHE A 3 49.84 -40.32 -42.73
N PHE A 4 50.10 -40.40 -41.41
CA PHE A 4 51.35 -40.49 -40.62
C PHE A 4 52.20 -39.21 -40.57
N GLU A 5 52.25 -38.42 -39.48
CA GLU A 5 52.00 -38.63 -38.03
C GLU A 5 53.06 -39.45 -37.27
N VAL A 6 53.36 -38.96 -36.04
CA VAL A 6 54.22 -39.52 -34.98
C VAL A 6 55.73 -39.32 -35.11
N THR A 7 56.23 -38.19 -34.62
CA THR A 7 57.08 -38.20 -33.39
C THR A 7 57.19 -36.81 -32.75
N VAL A 8 56.53 -36.63 -31.60
CA VAL A 8 56.37 -35.35 -30.89
C VAL A 8 57.41 -35.15 -29.75
N GLU A 9 58.34 -36.10 -29.56
CA GLU A 9 58.96 -36.30 -28.24
C GLU A 9 60.33 -35.66 -27.98
N LYS A 10 60.99 -35.01 -28.96
CA LYS A 10 62.36 -34.49 -28.78
C LYS A 10 62.52 -32.97 -28.63
N ILE A 11 61.45 -32.18 -28.76
CA ILE A 11 61.48 -30.71 -28.52
C ILE A 11 61.24 -30.36 -27.02
N ARG A 12 60.99 -31.35 -26.16
CA ARG A 12 60.52 -31.15 -24.78
C ARG A 12 61.60 -30.82 -23.73
N LEU A 13 62.90 -30.79 -24.07
CA LEU A 13 63.99 -30.79 -23.08
C LEU A 13 64.82 -29.49 -22.94
N CYS A 14 64.61 -28.46 -23.76
CA CYS A 14 65.36 -27.19 -23.64
C CYS A 14 64.58 -26.01 -23.03
N PHE A 15 63.29 -26.14 -22.70
CA PHE A 15 62.47 -25.03 -22.19
C PHE A 15 62.41 -24.88 -20.64
N ASN A 16 63.21 -25.65 -19.91
CA ASN A 16 63.03 -25.87 -18.47
C ASN A 16 63.96 -25.08 -17.53
N ARG A 17 64.60 -23.99 -17.96
CA ARG A 17 65.61 -23.27 -17.13
C ARG A 17 65.37 -21.79 -16.80
N PHE A 18 64.23 -21.20 -17.21
CA PHE A 18 63.90 -19.79 -16.88
C PHE A 18 62.45 -19.56 -16.39
N ARG A 19 61.71 -20.61 -16.02
CA ARG A 19 60.28 -20.49 -15.66
C ARG A 19 59.97 -20.42 -14.16
N THR A 20 60.96 -20.56 -13.28
CA THR A 20 60.75 -20.68 -11.82
C THR A 20 60.71 -19.37 -11.03
N PRO A 21 61.60 -18.36 -11.21
CA PRO A 21 61.53 -17.14 -10.39
C PRO A 21 60.29 -16.28 -10.69
N SER A 22 59.82 -16.26 -11.95
CA SER A 22 58.62 -15.50 -12.33
C SER A 22 57.31 -16.12 -11.83
N VAL A 23 57.24 -17.45 -11.71
CA VAL A 23 56.06 -18.15 -11.19
C VAL A 23 55.93 -17.98 -9.68
N ILE A 24 57.04 -17.98 -8.94
CA ILE A 24 57.02 -17.75 -7.49
C ILE A 24 56.52 -16.33 -7.17
N LEU A 25 56.96 -15.31 -7.93
CA LEU A 25 56.48 -13.94 -7.74
C LEU A 25 54.98 -13.79 -8.06
N GLY A 26 54.50 -14.48 -9.12
CA GLY A 26 53.08 -14.52 -9.46
C GLY A 26 52.22 -15.23 -8.40
N ILE A 27 52.68 -16.35 -7.84
CA ILE A 27 51.97 -17.07 -6.77
C ILE A 27 51.93 -16.24 -5.48
N ALA A 28 53.02 -15.58 -5.11
CA ALA A 28 53.05 -14.69 -3.94
C ALA A 28 52.05 -13.52 -4.09
N PHE A 29 51.95 -12.93 -5.27
CA PHE A 29 50.98 -11.87 -5.56
C PHE A 29 49.52 -12.37 -5.50
N VAL A 30 49.24 -13.55 -6.08
CA VAL A 30 47.90 -14.17 -6.02
C VAL A 30 47.51 -14.53 -4.59
N ILE A 31 48.42 -15.04 -3.76
CA ILE A 31 48.15 -15.31 -2.34
C ILE A 31 47.89 -14.02 -1.57
N LEU A 32 48.65 -12.95 -1.81
CA LEU A 32 48.42 -11.65 -1.18
C LEU A 32 47.04 -11.06 -1.57
N CYS A 33 46.65 -11.18 -2.85
CA CYS A 33 45.31 -10.81 -3.31
C CYS A 33 44.20 -11.68 -2.71
N LEU A 34 44.42 -12.99 -2.53
CA LEU A 34 43.43 -13.87 -1.92
C LEU A 34 43.25 -13.59 -0.41
N ILE A 35 44.30 -13.16 0.29
CA ILE A 35 44.21 -12.75 1.70
C ILE A 35 43.43 -11.42 1.82
N THR A 36 43.78 -10.39 1.04
CA THR A 36 43.05 -9.11 1.09
C THR A 36 41.60 -9.21 0.60
N TYR A 37 41.33 -10.08 -0.38
CA TYR A 37 39.96 -10.35 -0.84
C TYR A 37 39.14 -11.12 0.21
N LYS A 38 39.76 -12.04 0.96
CA LYS A 38 39.08 -12.79 2.03
C LYS A 38 38.77 -11.91 3.24
N ASP A 39 39.67 -11.01 3.63
CA ASP A 39 39.40 -10.02 4.68
C ASP A 39 38.34 -8.99 4.24
N SER A 40 38.29 -8.61 2.96
CA SER A 40 37.23 -7.74 2.45
C SER A 40 35.85 -8.41 2.45
N ILE A 41 35.78 -9.74 2.24
CA ILE A 41 34.53 -10.51 2.36
C ILE A 41 34.16 -10.72 3.83
N SER A 42 35.11 -10.98 4.73
CA SER A 42 34.84 -11.13 6.17
C SER A 42 34.30 -9.83 6.79
N ASN A 43 34.93 -8.69 6.49
CA ASN A 43 34.47 -7.37 6.97
C ASN A 43 33.09 -6.96 6.41
N HIS A 44 32.64 -7.55 5.30
CA HIS A 44 31.29 -7.30 4.75
C HIS A 44 30.24 -8.33 5.23
N LEU A 45 30.66 -9.43 5.86
CA LEU A 45 29.79 -10.47 6.44
C LEU A 45 29.69 -10.42 7.98
N GLU A 46 30.63 -9.79 8.69
CA GLU A 46 30.51 -9.56 10.14
C GLU A 46 29.69 -8.30 10.51
N GLY A 47 29.31 -7.48 9.52
CA GLY A 47 28.51 -6.26 9.72
C GLY A 47 27.02 -6.48 10.07
N PHE A 48 26.51 -7.72 9.98
CA PHE A 48 25.09 -8.04 10.18
C PHE A 48 24.79 -8.93 11.40
N SER A 49 25.75 -9.11 12.32
CA SER A 49 25.55 -9.95 13.51
C SER A 49 26.17 -9.34 14.78
N LYS A 50 25.56 -8.25 15.30
CA LYS A 50 25.79 -7.78 16.69
C LYS A 50 24.76 -6.77 17.21
N ASP A 51 23.47 -6.99 17.00
CA ASP A 51 22.46 -6.30 17.82
C ASP A 51 22.49 -6.87 19.25
N LYS A 52 22.74 -5.98 20.21
CA LYS A 52 23.00 -6.35 21.61
C LYS A 52 21.72 -6.78 22.32
N VAL A 53 21.74 -8.02 22.79
CA VAL A 53 21.00 -8.46 23.97
C VAL A 53 21.27 -7.50 25.15
N PHE A 54 20.23 -7.20 25.92
CA PHE A 54 20.26 -6.37 27.13
C PHE A 54 21.23 -6.87 28.22
N GLY A 55 21.80 -5.94 28.98
CA GLY A 55 22.22 -6.16 30.37
C GLY A 55 23.61 -5.65 30.76
N GLY A 56 23.71 -4.98 31.93
CA GLY A 56 24.98 -4.80 32.65
C GLY A 56 25.34 -3.36 33.06
N THR A 57 24.86 -2.92 34.22
CA THR A 57 25.32 -1.73 34.95
C THR A 57 26.79 -1.85 35.41
N VAL A 58 27.53 -0.74 35.59
CA VAL A 58 28.35 -0.43 36.81
C VAL A 58 29.11 0.92 36.72
N GLN A 59 28.86 1.76 37.74
CA GLN A 59 29.69 2.79 38.42
C GLN A 59 30.49 3.91 37.69
N ASN A 60 30.11 5.15 38.10
CA ASN A 60 30.96 6.21 38.66
C ASN A 60 32.37 6.50 38.12
N VAL A 61 32.56 7.68 37.54
CA VAL A 61 33.66 8.61 37.90
C VAL A 61 33.10 10.04 37.93
N ALA A 62 33.44 10.81 38.96
CA ALA A 62 33.15 12.24 39.05
C ALA A 62 34.42 13.05 38.78
N TYR A 63 34.30 14.26 38.21
CA TYR A 63 35.27 15.34 38.44
C TYR A 63 34.63 16.73 38.32
N GLU A 64 35.05 17.58 39.25
CA GLU A 64 34.86 19.04 39.36
C GLU A 64 35.59 19.79 38.19
N SER A 65 35.48 21.10 37.93
CA SER A 65 34.73 22.26 38.47
C SER A 65 34.93 23.42 37.46
N LEU A 66 33.99 24.39 37.39
CA LEU A 66 34.24 25.85 37.36
C LEU A 66 32.95 26.63 37.08
N GLY A 67 32.57 27.54 38.00
CA GLY A 67 31.46 28.50 37.83
C GLY A 67 31.91 29.86 37.28
N PRO A 68 31.24 31.01 37.58
CA PRO A 68 30.15 31.18 38.57
C PRO A 68 29.00 32.18 38.21
N ARG A 69 28.03 32.30 39.14
CA ARG A 69 27.07 33.44 39.36
C ARG A 69 25.97 33.65 38.28
N VAL A 70 24.72 34.03 38.58
CA VAL A 70 24.13 34.89 39.65
C VAL A 70 22.72 34.38 40.05
N GLN A 71 22.31 34.59 41.31
CA GLN A 71 20.89 34.71 41.75
C GLN A 71 20.66 36.11 42.34
N PRO A 72 19.39 36.57 42.42
CA PRO A 72 18.86 36.81 43.76
C PRO A 72 17.40 36.35 43.97
N SER A 73 17.15 35.89 45.19
CA SER A 73 15.83 35.63 45.80
C SER A 73 15.18 36.90 46.37
N ILE A 74 13.85 36.89 46.58
CA ILE A 74 13.13 37.44 47.77
C ILE A 74 11.63 37.12 47.60
N GLY A 75 10.90 36.84 48.71
CA GLY A 75 9.43 36.81 48.68
C GLY A 75 8.71 35.79 49.56
N SER A 76 9.07 35.68 50.84
CA SER A 76 8.34 34.87 51.82
C SER A 76 7.03 35.54 52.30
N ASN A 77 5.98 34.76 52.52
CA ASN A 77 5.11 34.97 53.70
C ASN A 77 4.38 33.68 54.11
N SER A 78 4.24 33.52 55.42
CA SER A 78 3.64 32.36 56.10
C SER A 78 2.24 32.71 56.63
N VAL A 79 1.47 31.68 57.02
CA VAL A 79 0.75 31.58 58.31
C VAL A 79 0.07 30.20 58.40
N SER A 80 -0.01 29.66 59.61
CA SER A 80 -0.51 28.32 59.95
C SER A 80 -1.82 28.36 60.76
N LYS A 81 -2.60 27.26 60.77
CA LYS A 81 -3.11 26.58 62.00
C LYS A 81 -4.09 25.42 61.73
N ASN A 82 -3.64 24.21 62.07
CA ASN A 82 -4.22 23.21 62.99
C ASN A 82 -5.75 23.01 63.19
N ASP A 83 -6.12 21.73 63.05
CA ASP A 83 -6.87 20.86 63.98
C ASP A 83 -8.37 21.07 64.30
N SER A 84 -9.15 20.00 64.07
CA SER A 84 -10.05 19.42 65.10
C SER A 84 -10.51 17.98 64.76
N PHE A 85 -10.62 17.15 65.80
CA PHE A 85 -11.14 15.76 65.79
C PHE A 85 -12.68 15.73 65.94
N THR A 86 -13.38 14.68 65.45
CA THR A 86 -13.99 13.61 66.30
C THR A 86 -14.94 12.62 65.57
N ASN A 87 -14.85 11.35 66.01
CA ASN A 87 -15.73 10.16 65.94
C ASN A 87 -17.24 10.35 65.59
N SER A 88 -17.98 9.36 65.04
CA SER A 88 -18.15 8.00 65.64
C SER A 88 -18.96 6.97 64.82
N LYS A 89 -18.87 5.69 65.26
CA LYS A 89 -19.82 4.55 65.16
C LYS A 89 -20.02 3.76 63.84
N HIS A 90 -19.44 2.55 63.80
CA HIS A 90 -20.14 1.25 63.92
C HIS A 90 -21.66 1.22 63.58
N ASP A 91 -22.20 0.30 62.76
CA ASP A 91 -22.07 -1.16 62.91
C ASP A 91 -22.33 -2.01 61.63
N SER A 92 -22.19 -3.33 61.78
CA SER A 92 -22.21 -4.41 60.77
C SER A 92 -23.52 -4.68 60.02
N PHE A 93 -23.41 -5.18 58.78
CA PHE A 93 -24.19 -6.37 58.34
C PHE A 93 -23.49 -7.13 57.20
N THR A 94 -23.33 -8.45 57.36
CA THR A 94 -22.76 -9.36 56.35
C THR A 94 -23.85 -10.15 55.60
N ASN A 95 -23.55 -10.49 54.34
CA ASN A 95 -24.15 -11.58 53.56
C ASN A 95 -25.69 -11.68 53.45
N SER A 96 -26.26 -11.09 52.39
CA SER A 96 -27.30 -11.75 51.58
C SER A 96 -27.53 -11.04 50.24
N THR A 97 -26.94 -11.56 49.14
CA THR A 97 -27.44 -11.39 47.75
C THR A 97 -26.73 -12.23 46.67
N LYS A 98 -25.92 -13.25 47.04
CA LYS A 98 -25.57 -14.33 46.10
C LYS A 98 -26.79 -15.24 45.88
N ASN A 99 -27.72 -14.81 45.02
CA ASN A 99 -28.60 -15.65 44.17
C ASN A 99 -29.61 -14.86 43.30
N SER A 100 -29.72 -13.53 43.39
CA SER A 100 -30.71 -12.76 42.59
C SER A 100 -30.19 -12.24 41.23
N PHE A 101 -28.87 -12.16 41.03
CA PHE A 101 -28.28 -11.53 39.83
C PHE A 101 -28.08 -12.44 38.61
N ARG A 102 -28.57 -13.69 38.64
CA ARG A 102 -28.31 -14.68 37.56
C ARG A 102 -29.44 -14.87 36.54
N ASN A 103 -30.63 -14.28 36.77
CA ASN A 103 -31.78 -14.39 35.87
C ASN A 103 -32.15 -13.08 35.15
N SER A 104 -31.79 -11.88 35.64
CA SER A 104 -32.15 -10.61 34.97
C SER A 104 -31.20 -10.15 33.85
N THR A 105 -30.13 -10.89 33.57
CA THR A 105 -29.15 -10.58 32.51
C THR A 105 -29.27 -11.43 31.25
N LYS A 106 -30.19 -12.42 31.22
CA LYS A 106 -30.53 -13.16 29.99
C LYS A 106 -31.72 -12.57 29.24
N ASP A 107 -32.72 -12.04 29.95
CA ASP A 107 -33.93 -11.49 29.32
C ASP A 107 -33.77 -10.03 28.84
N SER A 108 -32.77 -9.31 29.34
CA SER A 108 -32.40 -7.97 28.84
C SER A 108 -31.66 -8.00 27.50
N PHE A 109 -30.94 -9.09 27.20
CA PHE A 109 -30.18 -9.25 25.95
C PHE A 109 -31.05 -9.62 24.74
N THR A 110 -32.24 -10.20 24.95
CA THR A 110 -33.17 -10.63 23.89
C THR A 110 -34.23 -9.59 23.51
N ASN A 111 -34.54 -8.63 24.39
CA ASN A 111 -35.47 -7.52 24.07
C ASN A 111 -34.73 -6.27 23.57
N SER A 112 -33.53 -5.97 24.07
CA SER A 112 -32.74 -4.82 23.60
C SER A 112 -32.29 -4.95 22.13
N THR A 113 -32.19 -6.18 21.62
CA THR A 113 -31.86 -6.49 20.21
C THR A 113 -33.06 -6.46 19.25
N LYS A 114 -34.28 -6.19 19.72
CA LYS A 114 -35.46 -5.97 18.85
C LYS A 114 -35.93 -4.52 18.79
N ASP A 115 -35.85 -3.78 19.90
CA ASP A 115 -36.31 -2.38 19.96
C ASP A 115 -35.26 -1.36 19.50
N SER A 116 -34.02 -1.79 19.25
CA SER A 116 -32.97 -0.95 18.65
C SER A 116 -32.95 -0.99 17.11
N PHE A 117 -33.64 -1.94 16.47
CA PHE A 117 -33.64 -2.11 15.01
C PHE A 117 -34.74 -1.33 14.26
N THR A 118 -35.61 -0.60 14.97
CA THR A 118 -36.78 0.07 14.38
C THR A 118 -36.69 1.61 14.32
N ASN A 119 -35.70 2.24 14.97
CA ASN A 119 -35.61 3.70 15.08
C ASN A 119 -34.33 4.37 14.52
N SER A 120 -33.55 3.67 13.67
CA SER A 120 -32.40 4.26 12.94
C SER A 120 -32.38 3.98 11.44
N THR A 121 -33.50 3.55 10.86
CA THR A 121 -33.64 3.24 9.41
C THR A 121 -34.42 4.31 8.63
N LYS A 122 -34.57 5.52 9.19
CA LYS A 122 -35.21 6.68 8.55
C LYS A 122 -34.41 7.96 8.73
N ASP A 123 -33.20 7.99 8.18
CA ASP A 123 -32.71 9.09 7.32
C ASP A 123 -31.25 8.83 6.92
N SER A 124 -31.07 7.96 5.93
CA SER A 124 -29.86 7.87 5.10
C SER A 124 -30.20 7.10 3.83
N SER A 125 -30.96 7.75 2.95
CA SER A 125 -30.96 7.35 1.54
C SER A 125 -29.52 7.37 1.02
N PRO A 126 -29.11 6.42 0.15
CA PRO A 126 -27.81 6.50 -0.50
C PRO A 126 -27.69 7.86 -1.20
N PRO A 127 -26.53 8.57 -1.09
CA PRO A 127 -26.37 9.84 -1.78
C PRO A 127 -26.66 9.64 -3.26
N THR A 128 -27.55 10.47 -3.81
CA THR A 128 -28.02 10.35 -5.18
C THR A 128 -26.84 10.35 -6.14
N ARG A 129 -26.96 9.60 -7.26
CA ARG A 129 -25.88 9.12 -8.14
C ARG A 129 -24.84 10.14 -8.64
N ASN A 130 -25.08 11.44 -8.47
CA ASN A 130 -24.21 12.58 -8.77
C ASN A 130 -24.26 13.62 -7.63
N SER A 131 -23.81 13.27 -6.42
CA SER A 131 -23.79 14.17 -5.26
C SER A 131 -22.37 14.56 -4.87
N PRO A 132 -22.04 15.85 -4.67
CA PRO A 132 -20.71 16.28 -4.23
C PRO A 132 -20.23 15.62 -2.92
N ILE A 133 -21.16 15.14 -2.10
CA ILE A 133 -20.85 14.41 -0.85
C ILE A 133 -20.32 13.00 -1.14
N ALA A 134 -20.79 12.35 -2.21
CA ALA A 134 -20.32 11.02 -2.61
C ALA A 134 -18.89 11.06 -3.14
N ASP A 135 -18.55 12.00 -4.02
CA ASP A 135 -17.19 12.17 -4.53
C ASP A 135 -16.21 12.52 -3.40
N LYS A 136 -16.61 13.41 -2.49
CA LYS A 136 -15.81 13.82 -1.33
C LYS A 136 -15.41 12.66 -0.42
N LEU A 137 -16.28 11.67 -0.26
CA LEU A 137 -16.02 10.47 0.55
C LEU A 137 -15.56 9.28 -0.28
N LEU A 138 -15.16 9.51 -1.53
CA LEU A 138 -14.67 8.51 -2.48
C LEU A 138 -15.66 7.33 -2.62
N ASP A 139 -16.92 7.65 -2.98
CA ASP A 139 -18.05 6.72 -3.08
C ASP A 139 -18.37 5.98 -1.75
N GLY A 140 -18.09 6.62 -0.61
CA GLY A 140 -18.35 6.07 0.73
C GLY A 140 -17.23 5.20 1.30
N LEU A 141 -16.09 5.11 0.61
CA LEU A 141 -14.87 4.50 1.15
C LEU A 141 -14.45 5.19 2.46
N LEU A 142 -14.48 6.52 2.50
CA LEU A 142 -14.16 7.33 3.69
C LEU A 142 -15.39 7.49 4.60
N ALA A 143 -15.17 7.48 5.91
CA ALA A 143 -16.23 7.64 6.91
C ALA A 143 -16.57 9.13 7.17
N PHE A 144 -17.85 9.41 7.45
CA PHE A 144 -18.33 10.72 7.94
C PHE A 144 -17.85 11.08 9.36
N GLY A 145 -17.23 10.14 10.10
CA GLY A 145 -16.89 10.30 11.52
C GLY A 145 -15.74 11.26 11.85
N PHE A 146 -15.22 11.98 10.85
CA PHE A 146 -14.26 13.07 11.01
C PHE A 146 -14.99 14.39 10.75
N ASP A 147 -14.95 15.32 11.70
CA ASP A 147 -15.51 16.66 11.49
C ASP A 147 -14.63 17.47 10.53
N GLU A 148 -15.26 18.04 9.51
CA GLU A 148 -14.61 18.90 8.53
C GLU A 148 -14.24 20.27 9.12
N ALA A 149 -15.08 20.82 10.00
CA ALA A 149 -14.89 22.17 10.56
C ALA A 149 -13.73 22.23 11.58
N SER A 150 -13.41 21.12 12.23
CA SER A 150 -12.25 20.93 13.11
C SER A 150 -11.14 20.04 12.51
N SER A 151 -11.18 19.81 11.19
CA SER A 151 -10.30 18.85 10.53
C SER A 151 -8.80 19.16 10.67
N SER A 152 -8.08 18.27 11.33
CA SER A 152 -6.61 18.20 11.32
C SER A 152 -6.04 17.59 10.02
N CYS A 153 -6.89 17.22 9.06
CA CYS A 153 -6.54 16.50 7.84
C CYS A 153 -7.35 16.98 6.62
N LEU A 154 -6.91 18.04 5.97
CA LEU A 154 -7.55 18.65 4.80
C LEU A 154 -7.59 17.69 3.60
N SER A 155 -6.54 16.88 3.42
CA SER A 155 -6.43 15.90 2.30
C SER A 155 -7.60 14.90 2.26
N ARG A 156 -8.17 14.55 3.42
CA ARG A 156 -9.37 13.70 3.56
C ARG A 156 -10.58 14.26 2.82
N PHE A 157 -10.70 15.59 2.78
CA PHE A 157 -11.88 16.30 2.30
C PHE A 157 -11.63 17.10 1.02
N GLU A 158 -10.38 17.33 0.64
CA GLU A 158 -9.99 18.12 -0.53
C GLU A 158 -9.38 17.29 -1.66
N SER A 159 -8.88 16.07 -1.40
CA SER A 159 -8.15 15.30 -2.43
C SER A 159 -8.98 14.97 -3.67
N TYR A 160 -10.30 14.84 -3.53
CA TYR A 160 -11.23 14.63 -4.64
C TYR A 160 -11.27 15.83 -5.63
N LEU A 161 -10.86 17.03 -5.21
CA LEU A 161 -10.80 18.23 -6.07
C LEU A 161 -9.61 18.20 -7.05
N TYR A 162 -8.58 17.41 -6.74
CA TYR A 162 -7.36 17.29 -7.54
C TYR A 162 -7.34 16.01 -8.38
N GLN A 163 -8.12 15.00 -8.01
CA GLN A 163 -8.29 13.79 -8.78
C GLN A 163 -9.23 14.02 -9.98
N LYS A 164 -9.01 13.26 -11.06
CA LYS A 164 -9.97 13.17 -12.17
C LYS A 164 -11.36 12.77 -11.65
N ALA A 165 -12.40 13.24 -12.33
CA ALA A 165 -13.79 12.98 -11.96
C ALA A 165 -14.04 11.49 -11.72
N SER A 166 -14.65 11.20 -10.55
CA SER A 166 -15.10 9.90 -10.03
C SER A 166 -14.39 8.68 -10.64
N SER A 167 -13.35 8.15 -9.97
CA SER A 167 -12.63 6.92 -10.36
C SER A 167 -13.60 5.83 -10.87
N PRO A 168 -13.31 5.18 -12.01
CA PRO A 168 -14.18 4.14 -12.55
C PRO A 168 -14.29 2.93 -11.61
N HIS A 169 -13.24 2.70 -10.81
CA HIS A 169 -13.19 1.67 -9.79
C HIS A 169 -13.91 2.14 -8.52
N LYS A 170 -15.19 1.78 -8.40
CA LYS A 170 -16.00 2.08 -7.21
C LYS A 170 -15.84 0.98 -6.16
N PRO A 171 -15.65 1.32 -4.87
CA PRO A 171 -15.59 0.33 -3.80
C PRO A 171 -16.91 -0.45 -3.70
N SER A 172 -16.82 -1.76 -3.42
CA SER A 172 -18.03 -2.56 -3.19
C SER A 172 -18.73 -2.16 -1.90
N SER A 173 -20.06 -2.25 -1.87
CA SER A 173 -20.84 -2.05 -0.63
C SER A 173 -20.43 -3.01 0.49
N TYR A 174 -19.92 -4.20 0.13
CA TYR A 174 -19.37 -5.17 1.08
C TYR A 174 -18.07 -4.69 1.71
N LEU A 175 -17.12 -4.16 0.91
CA LEU A 175 -15.89 -3.55 1.41
C LEU A 175 -16.20 -2.35 2.32
N ILE A 176 -17.11 -1.46 1.91
CA ILE A 176 -17.55 -0.33 2.76
C ILE A 176 -18.08 -0.84 4.09
N SER A 177 -18.95 -1.86 4.10
CA SER A 177 -19.47 -2.45 5.34
C SER A 177 -18.38 -3.08 6.21
N LYS A 178 -17.40 -3.77 5.60
CA LYS A 178 -16.26 -4.35 6.31
C LYS A 178 -15.37 -3.27 6.95
N LEU A 179 -15.11 -2.15 6.25
CA LEU A 179 -14.36 -1.02 6.78
C LEU A 179 -15.08 -0.35 7.96
N ARG A 180 -16.40 -0.10 7.86
CA ARG A 180 -17.17 0.44 9.00
C ARG A 180 -17.11 -0.47 10.23
N LYS A 181 -17.27 -1.80 10.05
CA LYS A 181 -17.13 -2.78 11.15
C LYS A 181 -15.72 -2.81 11.75
N TYR A 182 -14.69 -2.63 10.91
CA TYR A 182 -13.32 -2.52 11.37
C TYR A 182 -13.10 -1.24 12.20
N GLU A 183 -13.69 -0.11 11.81
CA GLU A 183 -13.63 1.14 12.58
C GLU A 183 -14.27 0.96 13.98
N ASP A 184 -15.41 0.26 14.07
CA ASP A 184 -16.02 -0.10 15.36
C ASP A 184 -15.13 -1.03 16.20
N LEU A 185 -14.53 -2.06 15.59
CA LEU A 185 -13.55 -2.94 16.26
C LEU A 185 -12.34 -2.15 16.78
N HIS A 186 -11.80 -1.24 15.96
CA HIS A 186 -10.65 -0.41 16.31
C HIS A 186 -10.98 0.60 17.41
N LYS A 187 -12.20 1.14 17.44
CA LYS A 187 -12.68 2.00 18.52
C LYS A 187 -12.84 1.22 19.85
N LEU A 188 -13.21 -0.06 19.78
CA LEU A 188 -13.42 -0.92 20.94
C LEU A 188 -12.12 -1.51 21.52
N CYS A 189 -11.19 -1.90 20.64
CA CYS A 189 -9.98 -2.66 20.97
C CYS A 189 -8.67 -1.90 20.71
N GLY A 190 -8.71 -0.67 20.16
CA GLY A 190 -7.52 0.12 19.83
C GLY A 190 -6.72 0.59 21.07
N PRO A 191 -5.59 1.26 20.85
CA PRO A 191 -4.73 1.81 21.90
C PRO A 191 -5.47 2.49 23.05
N HIS A 192 -4.96 2.26 24.27
CA HIS A 192 -5.42 2.84 25.54
C HIS A 192 -6.89 2.58 25.92
N THR A 193 -7.64 1.80 25.13
CA THR A 193 -8.98 1.33 25.50
C THR A 193 -8.93 0.35 26.68
N SER A 194 -10.07 0.14 27.36
CA SER A 194 -10.17 -0.80 28.47
C SER A 194 -9.78 -2.23 28.06
N LEU A 195 -10.23 -2.70 26.88
CA LEU A 195 -9.91 -4.04 26.38
C LEU A 195 -8.46 -4.17 25.90
N TYR A 196 -7.87 -3.10 25.34
CA TYR A 196 -6.44 -3.07 25.07
C TYR A 196 -5.62 -3.23 26.35
N ASN A 197 -5.92 -2.44 27.40
CA ASN A 197 -5.20 -2.52 28.67
C ASN A 197 -5.33 -3.91 29.32
N ILE A 198 -6.53 -4.52 29.31
CA ILE A 198 -6.75 -5.90 29.78
C ILE A 198 -5.93 -6.90 28.96
N THR A 199 -5.90 -6.74 27.63
CA THR A 199 -5.18 -7.67 26.75
C THR A 199 -3.67 -7.56 26.94
N MET A 200 -3.11 -6.33 26.98
CA MET A 200 -1.68 -6.13 27.21
C MET A 200 -1.23 -6.68 28.57
N ALA A 201 -2.05 -6.53 29.62
CA ALA A 201 -1.77 -7.08 30.93
C ALA A 201 -1.66 -8.62 30.94
N GLU A 202 -2.47 -9.33 30.15
CA GLU A 202 -2.39 -10.80 30.07
C GLU A 202 -1.22 -11.29 29.19
N LEU A 203 -0.94 -10.60 28.07
CA LEU A 203 0.18 -10.91 27.18
C LEU A 203 1.56 -10.70 27.84
N THR A 204 1.66 -9.73 28.75
CA THR A 204 2.89 -9.48 29.54
C THR A 204 3.05 -10.41 30.75
N ARG A 205 1.95 -11.01 31.24
CA ARG A 205 1.94 -11.88 32.43
C ARG A 205 2.29 -13.34 32.14
N THR A 206 2.08 -13.82 30.91
CA THR A 206 2.32 -15.22 30.52
C THR A 206 2.86 -15.35 29.09
N SER A 207 3.60 -16.41 28.80
CA SER A 207 4.12 -16.70 27.46
C SER A 207 3.20 -17.56 26.58
N THR A 208 2.33 -18.36 27.21
CA THR A 208 1.59 -19.44 26.56
C THR A 208 0.15 -19.55 27.08
N ARG A 209 -0.77 -19.98 26.21
CA ARG A 209 -2.18 -20.20 26.59
C ARG A 209 -2.33 -21.33 27.61
N LYS A 210 -2.91 -21.03 28.77
CA LYS A 210 -3.38 -22.06 29.71
C LYS A 210 -4.66 -22.72 29.19
N HIS A 211 -4.74 -24.06 29.21
CA HIS A 211 -5.97 -24.78 28.89
C HIS A 211 -7.13 -24.33 29.78
N GLY A 212 -8.29 -24.07 29.17
CA GLY A 212 -9.53 -23.68 29.86
C GLY A 212 -9.70 -22.17 30.14
N ALA A 213 -8.74 -21.31 29.77
CA ALA A 213 -8.94 -19.86 29.85
C ALA A 213 -9.88 -19.37 28.74
N SER A 214 -10.95 -18.65 29.10
CA SER A 214 -11.86 -18.05 28.11
C SER A 214 -11.18 -16.85 27.43
N THR A 215 -11.05 -16.92 26.11
CA THR A 215 -10.53 -15.82 25.27
C THR A 215 -11.56 -14.72 25.00
N SER A 216 -12.81 -14.86 25.49
CA SER A 216 -13.96 -14.00 25.15
C SER A 216 -13.83 -12.52 25.55
N THR A 217 -12.74 -12.12 26.20
CA THR A 217 -12.44 -10.74 26.63
C THR A 217 -11.13 -10.19 26.10
N MET A 218 -10.38 -10.95 25.27
CA MET A 218 -9.12 -10.49 24.69
C MET A 218 -9.31 -10.09 23.23
N CYS A 219 -8.78 -8.94 22.85
CA CYS A 219 -8.73 -8.51 21.45
C CYS A 219 -7.54 -9.18 20.75
N SER A 220 -7.64 -9.38 19.43
CA SER A 220 -6.53 -9.86 18.61
C SER A 220 -5.88 -8.70 17.85
N TYR A 221 -4.56 -8.71 17.75
CA TYR A 221 -3.74 -7.61 17.25
C TYR A 221 -2.78 -8.08 16.15
N ILE A 222 -2.44 -7.13 15.28
CA ILE A 222 -1.27 -7.19 14.41
C ILE A 222 -0.51 -5.87 14.50
N VAL A 223 0.74 -5.94 14.97
CA VAL A 223 1.67 -4.82 14.99
C VAL A 223 2.51 -4.87 13.72
N TRP A 224 2.37 -3.89 12.84
CA TRP A 224 3.24 -3.74 11.68
C TRP A 224 4.49 -2.93 12.08
N THR A 225 5.67 -3.43 11.67
CA THR A 225 6.98 -2.83 11.93
C THR A 225 7.65 -2.39 10.62
N PRO A 226 8.34 -1.22 10.58
CA PRO A 226 8.85 -0.65 9.34
C PRO A 226 10.05 -1.42 8.78
N ALA A 227 10.07 -1.58 7.47
CA ALA A 227 11.17 -2.16 6.72
C ALA A 227 11.41 -1.39 5.40
N ASN A 228 12.67 -1.22 5.04
CA ASN A 228 13.11 -0.59 3.78
C ASN A 228 12.52 0.83 3.56
N GLY A 229 12.50 1.31 2.31
CA GLY A 229 12.04 2.66 1.95
C GLY A 229 10.52 2.83 1.92
N LEU A 230 10.05 4.08 1.86
CA LEU A 230 8.63 4.45 1.97
C LEU A 230 7.68 3.65 1.07
N GLY A 231 8.03 3.41 -0.20
CA GLY A 231 7.20 2.61 -1.12
C GLY A 231 6.94 1.19 -0.61
N ASN A 232 7.98 0.50 -0.12
CA ASN A 232 7.87 -0.83 0.47
C ASN A 232 7.01 -0.82 1.73
N ARG A 233 7.12 0.25 2.54
CA ARG A 233 6.32 0.43 3.75
C ARG A 233 4.84 0.58 3.41
N MET A 234 4.48 1.44 2.45
CA MET A 234 3.09 1.65 2.05
C MET A 234 2.45 0.37 1.48
N VAL A 235 3.15 -0.37 0.61
CA VAL A 235 2.60 -1.64 0.07
C VAL A 235 2.48 -2.74 1.13
N SER A 236 3.42 -2.85 2.07
CA SER A 236 3.33 -3.85 3.14
C SER A 236 2.32 -3.46 4.23
N MET A 237 2.15 -2.17 4.54
CA MET A 237 1.08 -1.67 5.41
C MET A 237 -0.31 -1.96 4.85
N ALA A 238 -0.54 -1.72 3.55
CA ALA A 238 -1.83 -2.04 2.92
C ALA A 238 -2.11 -3.55 2.92
N SER A 239 -1.07 -4.37 2.70
CA SER A 239 -1.17 -5.84 2.77
C SER A 239 -1.48 -6.32 4.20
N ALA A 240 -0.83 -5.72 5.21
CA ALA A 240 -1.07 -5.99 6.62
C ALA A 240 -2.48 -5.58 7.06
N PHE A 241 -2.99 -4.45 6.56
CA PHE A 241 -4.36 -4.01 6.82
C PHE A 241 -5.40 -4.95 6.20
N LEU A 242 -5.19 -5.41 4.96
CA LEU A 242 -6.08 -6.42 4.37
C LEU A 242 -6.08 -7.72 5.19
N TYR A 243 -4.92 -8.17 5.63
CA TYR A 243 -4.82 -9.33 6.50
C TYR A 243 -5.51 -9.12 7.86
N ALA A 244 -5.45 -7.91 8.42
CA ALA A 244 -6.19 -7.53 9.63
C ALA A 244 -7.73 -7.59 9.42
N LEU A 245 -8.22 -7.12 8.28
CA LEU A 245 -9.63 -7.23 7.87
C LEU A 245 -10.09 -8.69 7.67
N LEU A 246 -9.20 -9.58 7.21
CA LEU A 246 -9.52 -10.99 6.98
C LEU A 246 -9.49 -11.84 8.26
N THR A 247 -8.77 -11.38 9.29
CA THR A 247 -8.56 -12.14 10.54
C THR A 247 -9.17 -11.45 11.77
N ASP A 248 -9.99 -10.43 11.56
CA ASP A 248 -10.67 -9.60 12.57
C ASP A 248 -9.70 -9.11 13.68
N ARG A 249 -8.52 -8.62 13.25
CA ARG A 249 -7.46 -8.08 14.13
C ARG A 249 -7.41 -6.56 14.08
N VAL A 250 -7.00 -5.94 15.19
CA VAL A 250 -6.63 -4.53 15.23
C VAL A 250 -5.21 -4.35 14.68
N LEU A 251 -5.05 -3.55 13.63
CA LEU A 251 -3.75 -3.11 13.13
C LEU A 251 -3.21 -1.95 13.97
N MET A 252 -2.02 -2.13 14.53
CA MET A 252 -1.20 -1.05 15.10
C MET A 252 0.07 -0.89 14.26
N VAL A 253 0.50 0.36 14.05
CA VAL A 253 1.57 0.72 13.12
C VAL A 253 2.69 1.41 13.88
N GLU A 254 3.87 0.80 13.88
CA GLU A 254 5.07 1.42 14.43
C GLU A 254 5.54 2.56 13.51
N PHE A 255 5.27 3.79 13.93
CA PHE A 255 5.82 5.00 13.30
C PHE A 255 7.15 5.36 13.95
N GLY A 256 8.25 4.96 13.29
CA GLY A 256 9.56 5.53 13.57
C GLY A 256 9.57 7.05 13.37
N SER A 257 10.58 7.74 13.89
CA SER A 257 10.75 9.20 13.73
C SER A 257 10.77 9.64 12.26
N ASP A 258 11.16 8.74 11.35
CA ASP A 258 11.17 8.96 9.90
C ASP A 258 9.80 8.87 9.22
N MET A 259 8.77 8.40 9.91
CA MET A 259 7.39 8.32 9.40
C MET A 259 6.42 9.23 10.16
N ASP A 260 6.89 9.91 11.21
CA ASP A 260 6.04 10.83 11.95
C ASP A 260 5.60 12.03 11.07
N GLY A 261 4.42 12.57 11.34
CA GLY A 261 3.81 13.64 10.57
C GLY A 261 3.50 13.33 9.10
N LEU A 262 3.72 12.10 8.58
CA LEU A 262 3.43 11.79 7.18
C LEU A 262 1.93 11.64 6.89
N PHE A 263 1.25 10.81 7.68
CA PHE A 263 -0.14 10.41 7.46
C PHE A 263 -1.06 10.89 8.59
N CYS A 264 -2.30 11.20 8.22
CA CYS A 264 -3.41 11.40 9.15
C CYS A 264 -3.84 10.09 9.83
N GLU A 265 -4.62 10.18 10.90
CA GLU A 265 -5.32 9.03 11.46
C GLU A 265 -6.40 8.52 10.48
N PRO A 266 -6.39 7.25 10.06
CA PRO A 266 -7.36 6.73 9.09
C PRO A 266 -8.71 6.39 9.73
N PHE A 267 -8.73 5.93 10.98
CA PHE A 267 -9.90 5.39 11.67
C PHE A 267 -10.57 6.45 12.57
N PRO A 268 -11.90 6.68 12.50
CA PRO A 268 -12.56 7.69 13.33
C PRO A 268 -12.48 7.38 14.83
N ASN A 269 -12.19 8.41 15.65
CA ASN A 269 -12.17 8.32 17.12
C ASN A 269 -11.23 7.24 17.70
N SER A 270 -10.13 6.93 16.99
CA SER A 270 -9.09 6.02 17.44
C SER A 270 -7.74 6.43 16.82
N SER A 271 -6.65 5.77 17.22
CA SER A 271 -5.34 5.96 16.60
C SER A 271 -4.74 4.62 16.20
N TRP A 272 -4.30 4.51 14.94
CA TRP A 272 -3.58 3.31 14.45
C TRP A 272 -2.13 3.26 14.87
N ARG A 273 -1.61 4.32 15.53
CA ARG A 273 -0.20 4.40 15.92
C ARG A 273 0.08 3.42 17.05
N LEU A 274 1.20 2.70 16.96
CA LEU A 274 1.72 1.93 18.09
C LEU A 274 2.06 2.91 19.23
N PRO A 275 1.54 2.70 20.45
CA PRO A 275 1.79 3.64 21.55
C PRO A 275 3.26 3.68 21.99
N SER A 276 3.72 4.85 22.47
CA SER A 276 5.07 5.00 23.02
C SER A 276 5.28 4.27 24.35
N ASP A 277 4.18 3.94 25.05
CA ASP A 277 4.12 3.11 26.25
C ASP A 277 3.82 1.62 25.95
N PHE A 278 3.92 1.19 24.68
CA PHE A 278 3.74 -0.21 24.31
C PHE A 278 4.81 -1.10 25.01
N PRO A 279 4.42 -2.17 25.73
CA PRO A 279 5.30 -2.92 26.62
C PRO A 279 6.21 -3.92 25.88
N LEU A 280 6.98 -3.43 24.90
CA LEU A 280 7.81 -4.24 24.03
C LEU A 280 8.84 -5.07 24.83
N SER A 281 9.47 -4.47 25.85
CA SER A 281 10.52 -5.13 26.66
C SER A 281 10.00 -6.31 27.50
N GLU A 282 8.72 -6.27 27.86
CA GLU A 282 8.01 -7.32 28.57
C GLU A 282 7.57 -8.41 27.60
N LEU A 283 7.05 -8.02 26.43
CA LEU A 283 6.58 -8.94 25.39
C LEU A 283 7.75 -9.70 24.75
N GLU A 284 8.92 -9.08 24.55
CA GLU A 284 10.14 -9.68 24.00
C GLU A 284 10.55 -11.00 24.68
N LYS A 285 10.32 -11.10 26.00
CA LYS A 285 10.58 -12.30 26.81
C LYS A 285 9.74 -13.51 26.37
N HIS A 286 8.65 -13.26 25.65
CA HIS A 286 7.63 -14.23 25.24
C HIS A 286 7.49 -14.38 23.71
N ILE A 287 8.23 -13.60 22.91
CA ILE A 287 8.15 -13.67 21.44
C ILE A 287 8.68 -15.02 20.94
N GLU A 288 7.80 -15.82 20.33
CA GLU A 288 8.21 -16.93 19.47
C GLU A 288 8.31 -16.45 18.01
N THR A 289 9.08 -17.14 17.16
CA THR A 289 9.11 -16.87 15.72
C THR A 289 8.19 -17.83 14.98
N TYR A 290 7.52 -17.33 13.93
CA TYR A 290 6.64 -18.14 13.08
C TYR A 290 7.31 -19.42 12.56
N GLN A 291 8.58 -19.36 12.15
CA GLN A 291 9.31 -20.56 11.70
C GLN A 291 9.49 -21.62 12.80
N LYS A 292 9.74 -21.21 14.05
CA LYS A 292 9.85 -22.16 15.19
C LYS A 292 8.50 -22.82 15.47
N MET A 293 7.41 -22.04 15.42
CA MET A 293 6.05 -22.55 15.59
C MET A 293 5.69 -23.59 14.50
N VAL A 294 5.94 -23.29 13.23
CA VAL A 294 5.69 -24.21 12.11
C VAL A 294 6.57 -25.46 12.18
N ASN A 295 7.84 -25.34 12.57
CA ASN A 295 8.71 -26.51 12.74
C ASN A 295 8.23 -27.42 13.88
N LYS A 296 7.87 -26.86 15.03
CA LYS A 296 7.28 -27.62 16.16
C LYS A 296 5.99 -28.33 15.76
N ASP A 297 5.13 -27.68 14.97
CA ASP A 297 3.89 -28.27 14.48
C ASP A 297 4.13 -29.49 13.56
N ARG A 298 5.09 -29.37 12.64
CA ARG A 298 5.54 -30.49 11.79
C ARG A 298 6.12 -31.66 12.59
N GLU A 299 6.93 -31.38 13.61
CA GLU A 299 7.49 -32.41 14.50
C GLU A 299 6.40 -33.11 15.32
N ASN A 300 5.46 -32.36 15.91
CA ASN A 300 4.39 -32.91 16.74
C ASN A 300 3.21 -33.48 15.94
N SER A 301 3.10 -33.24 14.63
CA SER A 301 2.16 -33.98 13.76
C SER A 301 2.36 -35.51 13.84
N SER A 302 3.54 -35.96 14.30
CA SER A 302 3.89 -37.36 14.56
C SER A 302 3.67 -37.83 16.01
N SER A 303 3.17 -36.97 16.91
CA SER A 303 3.07 -37.24 18.36
C SER A 303 1.93 -36.43 18.98
N SER A 304 0.88 -37.08 19.47
CA SER A 304 -0.39 -36.47 19.93
C SER A 304 -0.29 -35.59 21.19
N ARG A 305 0.55 -34.56 21.18
CA ARG A 305 0.72 -33.56 22.23
C ARG A 305 0.13 -32.25 21.73
N HIS A 306 -0.86 -31.71 22.44
CA HIS A 306 -1.35 -30.38 22.16
C HIS A 306 -0.21 -29.36 22.34
N ILE A 307 0.10 -28.63 21.28
CA ILE A 307 1.02 -27.49 21.35
C ILE A 307 0.30 -26.38 22.12
N SER A 308 0.95 -25.83 23.14
CA SER A 308 0.46 -24.62 23.79
C SER A 308 0.87 -23.43 22.95
N SER A 309 -0.10 -22.86 22.24
CA SER A 309 0.12 -21.80 21.24
C SER A 309 0.68 -20.53 21.91
N PRO A 310 1.70 -19.88 21.30
CA PRO A 310 2.33 -18.70 21.87
C PRO A 310 1.34 -17.54 21.91
N LEU A 311 1.51 -16.64 22.88
CA LEU A 311 0.68 -15.44 22.99
C LEU A 311 1.16 -14.28 22.09
N VAL A 312 2.45 -14.26 21.77
CA VAL A 312 3.09 -13.26 20.92
C VAL A 312 3.98 -13.97 19.89
N LEU A 313 3.81 -13.64 18.61
CA LEU A 313 4.57 -14.27 17.52
C LEU A 313 5.16 -13.22 16.57
N HIS A 314 6.47 -13.29 16.32
CA HIS A 314 7.12 -12.54 15.26
C HIS A 314 6.98 -13.26 13.91
N LEU A 315 6.32 -12.59 12.97
CA LEU A 315 6.03 -13.05 11.61
C LEU A 315 6.85 -12.23 10.62
N ASN A 316 7.92 -12.82 10.07
CA ASN A 316 8.79 -12.14 9.11
C ASN A 316 8.43 -12.52 7.65
N LEU A 317 7.73 -11.61 6.97
CA LEU A 317 7.39 -11.70 5.54
C LEU A 317 8.27 -10.78 4.67
N GLN A 318 9.44 -10.34 5.13
CA GLN A 318 10.43 -9.68 4.26
C GLN A 318 11.04 -10.65 3.24
N HIS A 319 11.48 -10.14 2.09
CA HIS A 319 12.42 -10.85 1.23
C HIS A 319 13.78 -11.05 1.92
N SER A 320 14.56 -12.04 1.48
CA SER A 320 15.94 -12.26 1.93
C SER A 320 16.75 -12.93 0.80
N SER A 321 18.06 -13.13 0.98
CA SER A 321 18.89 -13.83 -0.01
C SER A 321 18.60 -15.33 -0.11
N GLU A 322 18.26 -15.97 1.02
CA GLU A 322 17.87 -17.38 1.09
C GLU A 322 16.39 -17.58 0.75
N ASP A 323 15.56 -16.61 1.15
CA ASP A 323 14.11 -16.56 0.94
C ASP A 323 13.41 -17.93 1.15
N PRO A 324 13.50 -18.49 2.37
CA PRO A 324 12.98 -19.81 2.68
C PRO A 324 11.45 -19.82 2.59
N GLU A 325 10.89 -20.96 2.18
CA GLU A 325 9.44 -21.11 2.04
C GLU A 325 8.73 -20.98 3.39
N LYS A 326 7.72 -20.11 3.42
CA LYS A 326 7.02 -19.68 4.63
C LYS A 326 5.65 -20.35 4.75
N PHE A 327 5.07 -20.87 3.67
CA PHE A 327 3.73 -21.48 3.65
C PHE A 327 2.64 -20.56 4.26
N PHE A 328 2.84 -19.23 4.26
CA PHE A 328 1.92 -18.26 4.86
C PHE A 328 0.55 -18.24 4.14
N HIS A 329 0.53 -18.61 2.86
CA HIS A 329 -0.67 -18.71 2.04
C HIS A 329 -1.58 -19.91 2.36
N CYS A 330 -1.19 -20.80 3.29
CA CYS A 330 -1.89 -22.05 3.56
C CYS A 330 -2.87 -21.97 4.74
N ASP A 331 -4.07 -22.53 4.57
CA ASP A 331 -5.11 -22.56 5.61
C ASP A 331 -4.62 -23.20 6.93
N HIS A 332 -3.74 -24.20 6.86
CA HIS A 332 -3.12 -24.81 8.05
C HIS A 332 -2.27 -23.80 8.84
N SER A 333 -1.37 -23.09 8.18
CA SER A 333 -0.57 -22.02 8.78
C SER A 333 -1.46 -20.88 9.31
N GLN A 334 -2.55 -20.58 8.61
CA GLN A 334 -3.53 -19.57 9.03
C GLN A 334 -4.32 -19.99 10.28
N ALA A 335 -4.65 -21.27 10.42
CA ALA A 335 -5.27 -21.80 11.64
C ALA A 335 -4.34 -21.64 12.86
N LEU A 336 -3.05 -21.96 12.71
CA LEU A 336 -2.05 -21.73 13.77
C LEU A 336 -1.92 -20.23 14.11
N LEU A 337 -1.86 -19.36 13.10
CA LEU A 337 -1.78 -17.91 13.29
C LEU A 337 -3.03 -17.32 13.96
N HIS A 338 -4.22 -17.86 13.67
CA HIS A 338 -5.48 -17.46 14.30
C HIS A 338 -5.47 -17.71 15.82
N GLU A 339 -4.75 -18.72 16.32
CA GLU A 339 -4.61 -18.96 17.75
C GLU A 339 -3.68 -17.98 18.48
N VAL A 340 -2.84 -17.21 17.79
CA VAL A 340 -1.95 -16.25 18.44
C VAL A 340 -2.66 -14.89 18.59
N PRO A 341 -2.91 -14.35 19.79
CA PRO A 341 -3.57 -13.06 19.95
C PRO A 341 -2.76 -11.89 19.40
N MET A 342 -1.43 -11.87 19.54
CA MET A 342 -0.57 -10.79 19.04
C MET A 342 0.42 -11.26 17.98
N LEU A 343 0.31 -10.71 16.77
CA LEU A 343 1.27 -10.89 15.69
C LEU A 343 2.13 -9.64 15.54
N ILE A 344 3.47 -9.78 15.58
CA ILE A 344 4.40 -8.70 15.23
C ILE A 344 4.88 -9.00 13.81
N LEU A 345 4.34 -8.29 12.83
CA LEU A 345 4.62 -8.44 11.41
C LEU A 345 5.75 -7.52 10.99
N ARG A 346 6.74 -8.09 10.29
CA ARG A 346 7.79 -7.35 9.58
C ARG A 346 7.76 -7.74 8.12
N SER A 347 7.57 -6.79 7.21
CA SER A 347 7.49 -7.05 5.77
C SER A 347 7.81 -5.82 4.92
N ASP A 348 8.38 -6.06 3.75
CA ASP A 348 8.64 -5.08 2.69
C ASP A 348 7.93 -5.44 1.37
N GLN A 349 7.01 -6.40 1.41
CA GLN A 349 6.37 -7.00 0.24
C GLN A 349 4.89 -6.61 0.11
N TYR A 350 4.39 -6.52 -1.12
CA TYR A 350 2.96 -6.48 -1.41
C TYR A 350 2.35 -7.88 -1.42
N PHE A 351 2.21 -8.53 -0.27
CA PHE A 351 1.84 -9.95 -0.20
C PHE A 351 0.35 -10.26 -0.47
N VAL A 352 -0.43 -9.32 -1.00
CA VAL A 352 -1.86 -9.50 -1.33
C VAL A 352 -2.14 -10.70 -2.26
N PRO A 353 -1.39 -10.96 -3.34
CA PRO A 353 -1.64 -12.14 -4.18
C PRO A 353 -1.55 -13.48 -3.39
N SER A 354 -0.73 -13.52 -2.33
CA SER A 354 -0.64 -14.65 -1.40
C SER A 354 -1.96 -14.93 -0.68
N LEU A 355 -2.72 -13.88 -0.33
CA LEU A 355 -3.99 -13.99 0.39
C LEU A 355 -5.12 -14.53 -0.51
N PHE A 356 -5.02 -14.32 -1.83
CA PHE A 356 -5.97 -14.89 -2.80
C PHE A 356 -5.71 -16.38 -3.11
N LEU A 357 -4.48 -16.87 -2.88
CA LEU A 357 -4.19 -18.30 -2.89
C LEU A 357 -4.93 -19.01 -1.75
N THR A 358 -4.92 -18.44 -0.54
CA THR A 358 -5.53 -18.99 0.67
C THR A 358 -7.04 -19.29 0.48
N PRO A 359 -7.46 -20.57 0.46
CA PRO A 359 -8.85 -20.94 0.16
C PRO A 359 -9.86 -20.33 1.13
N SER A 360 -9.57 -20.31 2.44
CA SER A 360 -10.48 -19.73 3.46
C SER A 360 -10.76 -18.23 3.26
N PHE A 361 -9.79 -17.45 2.79
CA PHE A 361 -9.95 -16.01 2.54
C PHE A 361 -10.62 -15.68 1.20
N ARG A 362 -10.55 -16.60 0.21
CA ARG A 362 -10.93 -16.34 -1.18
C ARG A 362 -12.38 -15.86 -1.37
N GLN A 363 -13.32 -16.39 -0.58
CA GLN A 363 -14.73 -15.99 -0.67
C GLN A 363 -14.94 -14.56 -0.15
N GLU A 364 -14.31 -14.21 0.97
CA GLU A 364 -14.41 -12.87 1.57
C GLU A 364 -13.75 -11.82 0.69
N LEU A 365 -12.53 -12.10 0.20
CA LEU A 365 -11.82 -11.28 -0.78
C LEU A 365 -12.64 -11.04 -2.04
N SER A 366 -13.33 -12.06 -2.55
CA SER A 366 -14.13 -11.95 -3.77
C SER A 366 -15.39 -11.08 -3.60
N LYS A 367 -15.94 -10.97 -2.38
CA LYS A 367 -17.02 -10.03 -2.05
C LYS A 367 -16.50 -8.60 -1.88
N MET A 368 -15.38 -8.43 -1.18
CA MET A 368 -14.76 -7.11 -0.96
C MET A 368 -14.27 -6.47 -2.27
N PHE A 369 -13.62 -7.27 -3.13
CA PHE A 369 -12.99 -6.82 -4.37
C PHE A 369 -13.55 -7.59 -5.57
N PRO A 370 -14.71 -7.19 -6.13
CA PRO A 370 -15.26 -7.82 -7.34
C PRO A 370 -14.29 -7.70 -8.52
N GLU A 371 -13.80 -6.48 -8.77
CA GLU A 371 -12.59 -6.17 -9.52
C GLU A 371 -11.39 -6.58 -8.64
N LYS A 372 -10.58 -7.52 -9.13
CA LYS A 372 -9.53 -8.17 -8.32
C LYS A 372 -8.24 -7.35 -8.28
N ASP A 373 -8.13 -6.35 -9.15
CA ASP A 373 -7.00 -5.45 -9.35
C ASP A 373 -7.24 -4.04 -8.80
N THR A 374 -8.14 -3.89 -7.81
CA THR A 374 -8.43 -2.59 -7.16
C THR A 374 -8.12 -2.60 -5.66
N VAL A 375 -7.38 -3.60 -5.18
CA VAL A 375 -7.15 -3.87 -3.75
C VAL A 375 -6.34 -2.75 -3.10
N PHE A 376 -5.13 -2.46 -3.61
CA PHE A 376 -4.36 -1.31 -3.14
C PHE A 376 -5.04 0.00 -3.53
N HIS A 377 -5.72 0.10 -4.67
CA HIS A 377 -6.43 1.34 -5.05
C HIS A 377 -7.42 1.77 -3.96
N HIS A 378 -8.25 0.86 -3.46
CA HIS A 378 -9.20 1.16 -2.40
C HIS A 378 -8.52 1.29 -1.02
N LEU A 379 -7.69 0.31 -0.62
CA LEU A 379 -7.09 0.32 0.73
C LEU A 379 -6.08 1.45 0.90
N GLY A 380 -5.30 1.77 -0.14
CA GLY A 380 -4.34 2.86 -0.14
C GLY A 380 -5.01 4.24 -0.04
N ARG A 381 -6.10 4.48 -0.80
CA ARG A 381 -6.89 5.73 -0.70
C ARG A 381 -7.64 5.86 0.63
N TYR A 382 -7.92 4.76 1.30
CA TYR A 382 -8.52 4.75 2.64
C TYR A 382 -7.49 5.04 3.76
N LEU A 383 -6.29 4.45 3.69
CA LEU A 383 -5.26 4.55 4.73
C LEU A 383 -4.37 5.80 4.61
N PHE A 384 -3.84 6.11 3.43
CA PHE A 384 -2.63 6.93 3.27
C PHE A 384 -2.87 8.43 3.07
N LEU A 385 -3.85 9.00 3.77
CA LEU A 385 -4.18 10.42 3.64
C LEU A 385 -3.03 11.31 4.17
N PRO A 386 -2.42 12.19 3.35
CA PRO A 386 -1.30 13.01 3.77
C PRO A 386 -1.68 14.04 4.82
N SER A 387 -0.78 14.31 5.77
CA SER A 387 -0.94 15.38 6.75
C SER A 387 -1.05 16.76 6.11
N ASN A 388 -1.56 17.75 6.86
CA ASN A 388 -1.71 19.13 6.36
C ASN A 388 -0.40 19.77 5.90
N GLU A 389 0.74 19.43 6.50
CA GLU A 389 2.05 19.93 6.05
C GLU A 389 2.38 19.44 4.63
N ILE A 390 2.17 18.14 4.39
CA ILE A 390 2.48 17.48 3.11
C ILE A 390 1.44 17.87 2.06
N TRP A 391 0.16 17.83 2.42
CA TRP A 391 -0.96 18.23 1.57
C TRP A 391 -0.80 19.66 1.07
N GLY A 392 -0.46 20.62 1.95
CA GLY A 392 -0.20 21.99 1.54
C GLY A 392 0.94 22.15 0.53
N LYS A 393 1.96 21.28 0.56
CA LYS A 393 3.06 21.26 -0.44
C LYS A 393 2.60 20.67 -1.77
N ILE A 394 1.81 19.58 -1.73
CA ILE A 394 1.17 18.98 -2.92
C ILE A 394 0.27 20.00 -3.63
N CYS A 395 -0.67 20.63 -2.92
CA CYS A 395 -1.60 21.60 -3.48
C CYS A 395 -0.87 22.79 -4.13
N ARG A 396 0.12 23.39 -3.45
CA ARG A 396 0.90 24.51 -4.00
C ARG A 396 1.69 24.12 -5.25
N PHE A 397 2.29 22.93 -5.28
CA PHE A 397 3.03 22.47 -6.47
C PHE A 397 2.06 22.23 -7.64
N TYR A 398 0.94 21.55 -7.38
CA TYR A 398 -0.06 21.27 -8.40
C TYR A 398 -0.63 22.57 -9.00
N GLN A 399 -1.06 23.51 -8.18
CA GLN A 399 -1.59 24.81 -8.62
C GLN A 399 -0.57 25.64 -9.42
N ALA A 400 0.70 25.61 -9.03
CA ALA A 400 1.76 26.36 -9.70
C ALA A 400 2.17 25.77 -11.06
N TYR A 401 2.23 24.44 -11.18
CA TYR A 401 2.94 23.77 -12.28
C TYR A 401 2.12 22.74 -13.08
N MET A 402 0.97 22.26 -12.56
CA MET A 402 0.20 21.16 -13.16
C MET A 402 -1.26 21.51 -13.46
N GLU A 403 -1.89 22.40 -12.68
CA GLU A 403 -3.32 22.71 -12.79
C GLU A 403 -3.73 23.17 -14.19
N LYS A 404 -2.94 24.09 -14.78
CA LYS A 404 -3.22 24.73 -16.08
C LYS A 404 -2.94 23.86 -17.31
N ALA A 405 -2.36 22.67 -17.14
CA ALA A 405 -2.05 21.79 -18.25
C ALA A 405 -3.31 21.07 -18.76
N ASP A 406 -3.40 20.90 -20.07
CA ASP A 406 -4.42 20.07 -20.70
C ASP A 406 -4.15 18.57 -20.43
N GLU A 407 -2.86 18.19 -20.34
CA GLU A 407 -2.41 16.84 -20.02
C GLU A 407 -1.19 16.85 -19.08
N ARG A 408 -1.22 16.00 -18.04
CA ARG A 408 -0.19 15.87 -17.01
C ARG A 408 0.50 14.52 -17.14
N ILE A 409 1.82 14.51 -17.29
CA ILE A 409 2.61 13.30 -17.54
C ILE A 409 3.56 13.08 -16.38
N GLY A 410 3.41 11.97 -15.67
CA GLY A 410 4.32 11.56 -14.59
C GLY A 410 5.43 10.66 -15.12
N LEU A 411 6.69 11.01 -14.86
CA LEU A 411 7.87 10.18 -15.14
C LEU A 411 8.53 9.80 -13.81
N GLN A 412 8.39 8.54 -13.41
CA GLN A 412 8.96 7.98 -12.19
C GLN A 412 10.23 7.19 -12.53
N ILE A 413 11.39 7.77 -12.22
CA ILE A 413 12.71 7.30 -12.66
C ILE A 413 13.52 6.83 -11.45
N ARG A 414 13.72 5.50 -11.31
CA ARG A 414 14.53 4.87 -10.25
C ARG A 414 15.69 4.07 -10.84
N VAL A 415 16.92 4.50 -10.52
CA VAL A 415 18.17 3.86 -11.00
C VAL A 415 18.69 2.88 -9.95
N PHE A 416 18.47 1.58 -10.13
CA PHE A 416 18.86 0.56 -9.13
C PHE A 416 20.36 0.19 -9.13
N SER A 417 21.09 0.50 -10.20
CA SER A 417 22.52 0.20 -10.32
C SER A 417 23.25 1.36 -11.03
N PRO A 418 23.35 2.54 -10.39
CA PRO A 418 23.91 3.74 -11.02
C PRO A 418 25.35 3.56 -11.53
N ASP A 419 26.15 2.74 -10.84
CA ASP A 419 27.54 2.43 -11.26
C ASP A 419 27.64 1.59 -12.54
N ARG A 420 26.55 0.91 -12.94
CA ARG A 420 26.51 0.01 -14.11
C ARG A 420 25.75 0.58 -15.29
N THR A 421 24.78 1.46 -15.03
CA THR A 421 23.84 1.96 -16.03
C THR A 421 23.96 3.49 -16.12
N PRO A 422 24.65 4.03 -17.14
CA PRO A 422 24.83 5.48 -17.31
C PRO A 422 23.49 6.21 -17.48
N ASN A 423 23.43 7.45 -17.00
CA ASN A 423 22.22 8.27 -17.07
C ASN A 423 21.78 8.52 -18.52
N GLU A 424 22.71 8.58 -19.47
CA GLU A 424 22.45 8.72 -20.91
C GLU A 424 21.62 7.56 -21.46
N VAL A 425 21.89 6.32 -21.00
CA VAL A 425 21.20 5.11 -21.47
C VAL A 425 19.76 5.08 -20.96
N ILE A 426 19.56 5.48 -19.70
CA ILE A 426 18.23 5.59 -19.09
C ILE A 426 17.43 6.71 -19.75
N MET A 427 18.07 7.84 -20.05
CA MET A 427 17.47 8.95 -20.78
C MET A 427 17.04 8.53 -22.20
N ASP A 428 17.88 7.81 -22.95
CA ASP A 428 17.53 7.27 -24.27
C ASP A 428 16.37 6.25 -24.16
N GLN A 429 16.34 5.39 -23.14
CA GLN A 429 15.20 4.49 -22.89
C GLN A 429 13.89 5.28 -22.62
N ILE A 430 13.95 6.33 -21.81
CA ILE A 430 12.79 7.20 -21.53
C ILE A 430 12.29 7.87 -22.81
N LEU A 431 13.19 8.42 -23.63
CA LEU A 431 12.84 9.06 -24.90
C LEU A 431 12.25 8.05 -25.89
N ARG A 432 12.90 6.90 -26.09
CA ARG A 432 12.36 5.83 -26.95
C ARG A 432 10.99 5.36 -26.48
N CYS A 433 10.78 5.21 -25.17
CA CYS A 433 9.49 4.84 -24.60
C CYS A 433 8.41 5.90 -24.86
N THR A 434 8.68 7.15 -24.49
CA THR A 434 7.69 8.23 -24.50
C THR A 434 7.33 8.71 -25.91
N LEU A 435 8.30 8.76 -26.82
CA LEU A 435 8.09 9.17 -28.23
C LEU A 435 7.44 8.06 -29.08
N LYS A 436 7.83 6.79 -28.88
CA LYS A 436 7.23 5.63 -29.59
C LYS A 436 5.75 5.48 -29.24
N ASN A 437 5.40 5.69 -27.97
CA ASN A 437 4.02 5.55 -27.46
C ASN A 437 3.25 6.88 -27.40
N LYS A 438 3.78 7.96 -28.00
CA LYS A 438 3.15 9.31 -28.08
C LYS A 438 2.72 9.94 -26.75
N VAL A 439 3.35 9.51 -25.66
CA VAL A 439 3.28 10.17 -24.34
C VAL A 439 3.86 11.58 -24.46
N LEU A 440 5.05 11.69 -25.05
CA LEU A 440 5.69 12.99 -25.34
C LEU A 440 5.72 13.25 -26.86
N PRO A 441 5.64 14.52 -27.29
CA PRO A 441 5.68 14.88 -28.70
C PRO A 441 7.09 14.71 -29.29
N ASP A 442 7.12 14.33 -30.57
CA ASP A 442 8.35 14.28 -31.37
C ASP A 442 8.98 15.67 -31.52
N LEU A 443 10.30 15.71 -31.62
CA LEU A 443 11.09 16.94 -31.72
C LEU A 443 11.43 17.24 -33.18
N GLY A 444 11.14 18.46 -33.61
CA GLY A 444 11.52 18.95 -34.93
C GLY A 444 13.02 19.27 -35.04
N THR A 445 13.46 19.45 -36.27
CA THR A 445 14.75 20.07 -36.58
C THR A 445 14.66 21.59 -36.41
N ARG A 446 15.81 22.29 -36.46
CA ARG A 446 15.83 23.75 -36.33
C ARG A 446 15.13 24.48 -37.49
N ASP A 447 15.12 23.88 -38.68
CA ASP A 447 14.49 24.47 -39.87
C ASP A 447 12.96 24.37 -39.82
N ASP A 448 12.41 23.37 -39.13
CA ASP A 448 10.96 23.23 -38.88
C ASP A 448 10.39 24.38 -38.01
N SER A 449 11.24 25.13 -37.32
CA SER A 449 10.85 26.33 -36.56
C SER A 449 10.45 27.51 -37.45
N LEU A 450 10.78 27.49 -38.75
CA LEU A 450 10.53 28.61 -39.67
C LEU A 450 9.22 28.43 -40.47
N THR A 451 8.69 27.21 -40.56
CA THR A 451 7.47 26.86 -41.33
C THR A 451 6.21 26.75 -40.48
N THR A 452 6.35 26.62 -39.15
CA THR A 452 5.28 26.28 -38.20
C THR A 452 4.47 27.47 -37.67
N ASN A 453 4.75 28.70 -38.12
CA ASN A 453 3.98 29.91 -37.77
C ASN A 453 2.52 29.93 -38.29
N SER A 454 2.02 28.86 -38.92
CA SER A 454 0.80 28.85 -39.73
C SER A 454 -0.47 28.32 -39.04
N SER A 455 -0.42 27.82 -37.80
CA SER A 455 -1.63 27.42 -37.05
C SER A 455 -1.57 27.68 -35.54
N LEU A 456 -1.66 28.95 -35.16
CA LEU A 456 -1.80 29.45 -33.78
C LEU A 456 -3.18 29.16 -33.13
N LYS A 457 -3.86 28.08 -33.50
CA LYS A 457 -5.18 27.71 -32.95
C LYS A 457 -5.12 26.38 -32.20
N ASN A 458 -5.34 26.48 -30.88
CA ASN A 458 -5.47 25.39 -29.92
C ASN A 458 -4.19 24.54 -29.71
N GLN A 459 -3.11 25.18 -29.24
CA GLN A 459 -1.93 24.45 -28.74
C GLN A 459 -2.25 23.76 -27.41
N THR A 460 -2.03 22.44 -27.34
CA THR A 460 -2.17 21.66 -26.09
C THR A 460 -0.94 21.89 -25.20
N LEU A 461 -1.17 22.15 -23.91
CA LEU A 461 -0.13 22.30 -22.89
C LEU A 461 0.05 21.00 -22.11
N LYS A 462 1.22 20.37 -22.27
CA LYS A 462 1.68 19.21 -21.51
C LYS A 462 2.55 19.65 -20.32
N SER A 463 2.20 19.22 -19.11
CA SER A 463 3.05 19.37 -17.91
C SER A 463 3.67 18.03 -17.53
N VAL A 464 4.99 17.94 -17.61
CA VAL A 464 5.78 16.74 -17.36
C VAL A 464 6.40 16.82 -15.97
N LEU A 465 5.86 16.03 -15.05
CA LEU A 465 6.37 15.85 -13.69
C LEU A 465 7.44 14.76 -13.70
N VAL A 466 8.69 15.12 -13.41
CA VAL A 466 9.80 14.18 -13.27
C VAL A 466 10.11 13.95 -11.80
N THR A 467 10.19 12.69 -11.39
CA THR A 467 10.56 12.28 -10.04
C THR A 467 11.74 11.32 -10.11
N SER A 468 12.86 11.71 -9.50
CA SER A 468 14.09 10.93 -9.47
C SER A 468 15.00 11.45 -8.37
N LEU A 469 15.90 10.58 -7.87
CA LEU A 469 16.99 11.03 -7.02
C LEU A 469 17.90 12.01 -7.77
N HIS A 470 18.09 11.82 -9.08
CA HIS A 470 19.00 12.61 -9.89
C HIS A 470 18.28 13.75 -10.63
N SER A 471 18.86 14.94 -10.56
CA SER A 471 18.44 16.13 -11.32
C SER A 471 18.58 15.98 -12.85
N TYR A 472 19.51 15.13 -13.30
CA TYR A 472 19.88 14.94 -14.70
C TYR A 472 18.68 14.76 -15.63
N TYR A 473 17.71 13.91 -15.27
CA TYR A 473 16.60 13.55 -16.16
C TYR A 473 15.62 14.71 -16.38
N GLY A 474 15.27 15.43 -15.31
CA GLY A 474 14.38 16.59 -15.39
C GLY A 474 15.01 17.72 -16.18
N GLU A 475 16.29 18.04 -15.90
CA GLU A 475 16.99 19.14 -16.58
C GLU A 475 17.37 18.82 -18.03
N ASN A 476 17.65 17.55 -18.37
CA ASN A 476 17.85 17.13 -19.76
C ASN A 476 16.56 17.26 -20.56
N LEU A 477 15.43 16.72 -20.07
CA LEU A 477 14.12 16.88 -20.71
C LEU A 477 13.72 18.36 -20.84
N ARG A 478 13.91 19.17 -19.78
CA ARG A 478 13.64 20.61 -19.79
C ARG A 478 14.45 21.31 -20.89
N THR A 479 15.76 21.08 -20.93
CA THR A 479 16.66 21.69 -21.92
C THR A 479 16.27 21.30 -23.34
N MET A 480 15.90 20.03 -23.54
CA MET A 480 15.53 19.48 -24.84
C MET A 480 14.26 20.15 -25.41
N TYR A 481 13.19 20.27 -24.63
CA TYR A 481 11.94 20.92 -25.06
C TYR A 481 12.00 22.46 -25.09
N LEU A 482 12.97 23.09 -24.41
CA LEU A 482 13.23 24.52 -24.53
C LEU A 482 14.08 24.88 -25.78
N THR A 483 14.88 23.95 -26.30
CA THR A 483 15.86 24.23 -27.38
C THR A 483 15.43 23.74 -28.77
N LYS A 484 14.40 22.90 -28.85
CA LYS A 484 13.86 22.35 -30.10
C LYS A 484 12.34 22.50 -30.14
N PRO A 485 11.74 22.86 -31.29
CA PRO A 485 10.29 22.87 -31.45
C PRO A 485 9.73 21.44 -31.41
N THR A 486 8.47 21.30 -31.02
CA THR A 486 7.70 20.06 -31.15
C THR A 486 7.10 19.96 -32.56
N VAL A 487 7.13 18.76 -33.17
CA VAL A 487 6.58 18.53 -34.52
C VAL A 487 5.07 18.80 -34.56
N SER A 488 4.37 18.50 -33.45
CA SER A 488 2.93 18.70 -33.28
C SER A 488 2.53 20.13 -32.89
N GLY A 489 3.48 21.00 -32.52
CA GLY A 489 3.20 22.33 -31.97
C GLY A 489 2.67 22.34 -30.54
N GLU A 490 2.63 21.19 -29.86
CA GLU A 490 2.30 21.06 -28.43
C GLU A 490 3.36 21.73 -27.55
N ILE A 491 2.92 22.43 -26.50
CA ILE A 491 3.82 23.10 -25.54
C ILE A 491 4.14 22.12 -24.41
N VAL A 492 5.43 21.93 -24.10
CA VAL A 492 5.89 21.01 -23.04
C VAL A 492 6.59 21.79 -21.93
N GLY A 493 6.01 21.82 -20.74
CA GLY A 493 6.66 22.29 -19.52
C GLY A 493 7.16 21.12 -18.68
N VAL A 494 8.43 21.14 -18.26
CA VAL A 494 9.04 20.07 -17.45
C VAL A 494 9.33 20.57 -16.03
N PHE A 495 8.98 19.78 -15.02
CA PHE A 495 9.10 20.15 -13.61
C PHE A 495 9.58 18.96 -12.76
N GLN A 496 10.54 19.19 -11.87
CA GLN A 496 11.04 18.19 -10.92
C GLN A 496 10.93 18.77 -9.50
N PRO A 497 10.13 18.18 -8.58
CA PRO A 497 9.91 18.76 -7.24
C PRO A 497 11.14 18.72 -6.35
N SER A 498 11.93 17.65 -6.44
CA SER A 498 13.20 17.52 -5.74
C SER A 498 14.18 16.59 -6.47
N HIS A 499 15.44 16.65 -6.04
CA HIS A 499 16.51 15.73 -6.38
C HIS A 499 17.41 15.63 -5.15
N GLU A 500 17.53 14.44 -4.56
CA GLU A 500 18.33 14.24 -3.33
C GLU A 500 19.65 13.51 -3.58
N GLU A 501 19.90 13.11 -4.83
CA GLU A 501 21.01 12.34 -5.39
C GLU A 501 21.21 10.94 -4.77
N ASN A 502 20.86 10.73 -3.51
CA ASN A 502 20.95 9.48 -2.78
C ASN A 502 19.67 9.20 -1.98
N GLN A 503 19.31 7.92 -1.86
CA GLN A 503 18.23 7.47 -0.98
C GLN A 503 18.68 7.55 0.48
N LYS A 504 17.86 8.14 1.36
CA LYS A 504 18.17 8.29 2.79
C LYS A 504 17.21 7.46 3.62
N PHE A 505 17.72 6.43 4.27
CA PHE A 505 16.93 5.64 5.20
C PHE A 505 16.83 6.35 6.56
N ASN A 506 15.69 6.21 7.22
CA ASN A 506 15.43 6.77 8.54
C ASN A 506 15.50 8.32 8.61
N ASP A 507 15.24 9.00 7.49
CA ASP A 507 15.15 10.47 7.38
C ASP A 507 13.69 10.90 7.13
N ASN A 508 13.11 11.62 8.09
CA ASN A 508 11.74 12.13 8.02
C ASN A 508 11.51 13.07 6.83
N ARG A 509 12.47 13.97 6.57
CA ARG A 509 12.36 14.97 5.49
C ARG A 509 12.49 14.32 4.12
N HIS A 510 13.28 13.26 4.01
CA HIS A 510 13.34 12.41 2.82
C HIS A 510 11.98 11.74 2.57
N ASN A 511 11.40 11.08 3.58
CA ASN A 511 10.09 10.44 3.43
C ASN A 511 8.95 11.44 3.15
N MET A 512 8.99 12.65 3.73
CA MET A 512 8.07 13.73 3.38
C MET A 512 8.16 14.10 1.89
N ARG A 513 9.37 14.28 1.35
CA ARG A 513 9.60 14.57 -0.08
C ARG A 513 9.10 13.43 -0.96
N ALA A 514 9.47 12.20 -0.62
CA ALA A 514 9.01 11.00 -1.31
C ALA A 514 7.48 10.89 -1.35
N LEU A 515 6.79 11.19 -0.24
CA LEU A 515 5.32 11.14 -0.20
C LEU A 515 4.67 12.24 -1.05
N ILE A 516 5.22 13.46 -1.06
CA ILE A 516 4.76 14.55 -1.95
C ILE A 516 4.86 14.11 -3.41
N GLU A 517 5.99 13.54 -3.81
CA GLU A 517 6.24 13.10 -5.18
C GLU A 517 5.35 11.91 -5.60
N ILE A 518 5.18 10.90 -4.74
CA ILE A 518 4.22 9.81 -4.94
C ILE A 518 2.80 10.37 -5.17
N TYR A 519 2.37 11.33 -4.36
CA TYR A 519 1.05 11.94 -4.50
C TYR A 519 0.92 12.76 -5.78
N LEU A 520 1.92 13.58 -6.13
CA LEU A 520 1.89 14.37 -7.37
C LEU A 520 1.84 13.48 -8.62
N LEU A 521 2.58 12.36 -8.65
CA LEU A 521 2.49 11.36 -9.72
C LEU A 521 1.10 10.72 -9.82
N SER A 522 0.42 10.49 -8.68
CA SER A 522 -0.95 9.94 -8.66
C SER A 522 -2.01 10.91 -9.19
N LEU A 523 -1.66 12.20 -9.37
CA LEU A 523 -2.49 13.24 -9.97
C LEU A 523 -2.16 13.48 -11.46
N CYS A 524 -1.29 12.65 -12.06
CA CYS A 524 -1.01 12.70 -13.50
C CYS A 524 -2.09 11.99 -14.32
N ASP A 525 -2.17 12.37 -15.60
CA ASP A 525 -3.10 11.81 -16.58
C ASP A 525 -2.51 10.56 -17.27
N VAL A 526 -1.20 10.57 -17.48
CA VAL A 526 -0.39 9.44 -18.00
C VAL A 526 0.81 9.24 -17.07
N LEU A 527 1.18 7.99 -16.81
CA LEU A 527 2.31 7.65 -15.93
C LEU A 527 3.29 6.71 -16.64
N VAL A 528 4.58 7.00 -16.49
CA VAL A 528 5.69 6.13 -16.85
C VAL A 528 6.43 5.75 -15.57
N THR A 529 6.64 4.46 -15.31
CA THR A 529 7.32 3.97 -14.10
C THR A 529 8.57 3.19 -14.43
N SER A 530 9.49 3.09 -13.46
CA SER A 530 10.66 2.22 -13.55
C SER A 530 10.33 0.81 -13.04
N SER A 531 10.80 -0.23 -13.74
CA SER A 531 10.68 -1.62 -13.27
C SER A 531 11.10 -1.80 -11.81
N VAL A 532 10.42 -2.70 -11.08
CA VAL A 532 10.62 -3.04 -9.66
C VAL A 532 10.52 -1.87 -8.66
N SER A 533 10.06 -0.70 -9.09
CA SER A 533 9.92 0.49 -8.24
C SER A 533 8.60 0.50 -7.46
N SER A 534 8.63 0.11 -6.18
CA SER A 534 7.46 0.22 -5.29
C SER A 534 6.95 1.65 -5.11
N PHE A 535 7.82 2.66 -5.28
CA PHE A 535 7.44 4.07 -5.37
C PHE A 535 6.48 4.33 -6.55
N GLY A 536 6.79 3.75 -7.71
CA GLY A 536 5.92 3.78 -8.89
C GLY A 536 4.61 3.04 -8.66
N TYR A 537 4.67 1.84 -8.06
CA TYR A 537 3.46 1.06 -7.75
C TYR A 537 2.47 1.81 -6.84
N VAL A 538 2.95 2.50 -5.80
CA VAL A 538 2.06 3.27 -4.92
C VAL A 538 1.41 4.41 -5.70
N ALA A 539 2.18 5.18 -6.48
CA ALA A 539 1.64 6.28 -7.28
C ALA A 539 0.60 5.82 -8.31
N GLN A 540 0.91 4.75 -9.05
CA GLN A 540 0.02 4.19 -10.07
C GLN A 540 -1.29 3.68 -9.45
N SER A 541 -1.21 3.01 -8.29
CA SER A 541 -2.38 2.43 -7.61
C SER A 541 -3.26 3.52 -6.99
N LEU A 542 -2.68 4.55 -6.38
CA LEU A 542 -3.44 5.68 -5.81
C LEU A 542 -4.19 6.45 -6.90
N GLY A 543 -3.57 6.65 -8.07
CA GLY A 543 -4.15 7.36 -9.21
C GLY A 543 -5.09 6.52 -10.10
N ALA A 544 -5.16 5.19 -9.90
CA ALA A 544 -5.78 4.23 -10.83
C ALA A 544 -5.20 4.32 -12.27
N LEU A 545 -3.88 4.45 -12.36
CA LEU A 545 -3.16 4.56 -13.62
C LEU A 545 -2.52 3.21 -13.97
N LYS A 546 -2.76 2.70 -15.19
CA LYS A 546 -2.01 1.58 -15.79
C LYS A 546 -0.78 2.21 -16.47
N PRO A 547 0.45 2.13 -15.91
CA PRO A 547 1.59 2.89 -16.42
C PRO A 547 2.27 2.24 -17.61
N TRP A 548 3.06 3.01 -18.34
CA TRP A 548 4.14 2.48 -19.18
C TRP A 548 5.35 2.14 -18.31
N VAL A 549 5.70 0.87 -18.19
CA VAL A 549 6.81 0.42 -17.35
C VAL A 549 8.09 0.31 -18.17
N LEU A 550 9.09 1.12 -17.86
CA LEU A 550 10.45 1.05 -18.40
C LEU A 550 11.08 -0.27 -17.96
N HIS A 551 11.45 -1.14 -18.89
CA HIS A 551 12.08 -2.42 -18.59
C HIS A 551 13.39 -2.23 -17.81
N LYS A 552 13.68 -3.14 -16.87
CA LYS A 552 14.94 -3.15 -16.13
C LYS A 552 16.12 -3.32 -17.10
N LEU A 553 17.02 -2.35 -17.10
CA LEU A 553 18.25 -2.43 -17.89
C LEU A 553 19.22 -3.44 -17.25
N LEU A 554 19.72 -4.35 -18.09
CA LEU A 554 20.90 -5.16 -17.81
C LEU A 554 22.04 -4.53 -18.61
N ASP A 555 22.96 -3.89 -17.88
CA ASP A 555 24.07 -3.07 -18.40
C ASP A 555 23.60 -1.88 -19.26
N LYS A 556 24.15 -1.73 -20.48
CA LYS A 556 23.93 -0.58 -21.39
C LYS A 556 22.93 -0.86 -22.52
N ASN A 557 22.33 -2.04 -22.56
CA ASN A 557 21.46 -2.48 -23.66
C ASN A 557 20.01 -2.10 -23.35
N ILE A 558 19.43 -1.24 -24.17
CA ILE A 558 18.01 -0.85 -24.08
C ILE A 558 17.16 -1.90 -24.83
N PRO A 559 16.19 -2.55 -24.18
CA PRO A 559 15.27 -3.49 -24.84
C PRO A 559 14.43 -2.83 -25.96
N ASP A 560 13.96 -3.62 -26.91
CA ASP A 560 12.85 -3.25 -27.80
C ASP A 560 11.69 -4.25 -27.60
N PRO A 561 10.51 -3.81 -27.12
CA PRO A 561 10.15 -2.44 -26.78
C PRO A 561 10.94 -1.89 -25.57
N PRO A 562 11.19 -0.57 -25.50
CA PRO A 562 11.90 0.07 -24.37
C PRO A 562 11.08 0.11 -23.07
N CYS A 563 9.75 0.01 -23.21
CA CYS A 563 8.78 -0.05 -22.13
C CYS A 563 7.51 -0.76 -22.62
N VAL A 564 6.71 -1.27 -21.68
CA VAL A 564 5.45 -1.98 -21.94
C VAL A 564 4.32 -1.37 -21.11
N LEU A 565 3.11 -1.33 -21.63
CA LEU A 565 1.94 -0.90 -20.87
C LEU A 565 1.59 -1.99 -19.84
N ASP A 566 1.50 -1.62 -18.57
CA ASP A 566 1.07 -2.53 -17.49
C ASP A 566 -0.39 -2.93 -17.68
N PHE A 567 -0.74 -4.14 -17.27
CA PHE A 567 -2.09 -4.67 -17.45
C PHE A 567 -3.04 -4.33 -16.29
N SER A 568 -2.47 -3.91 -15.17
CA SER A 568 -3.13 -3.76 -13.88
C SER A 568 -2.60 -2.50 -13.19
N ILE A 569 -3.44 -1.88 -12.37
CA ILE A 569 -3.04 -0.74 -11.54
C ILE A 569 -2.30 -1.19 -10.26
N GLU A 570 -2.23 -2.49 -9.99
CA GLU A 570 -1.74 -3.02 -8.71
C GLU A 570 -0.21 -3.11 -8.59
N PRO A 571 0.32 -3.08 -7.35
CA PRO A 571 1.71 -3.38 -7.09
C PRO A 571 2.08 -4.83 -7.45
N CYS A 572 3.35 -5.03 -7.82
CA CYS A 572 3.91 -6.37 -7.93
C CYS A 572 4.30 -6.93 -6.54
N PHE A 573 4.00 -8.20 -6.28
CA PHE A 573 4.56 -8.97 -5.17
C PHE A 573 5.87 -9.60 -5.64
N HIS A 574 7.03 -9.11 -5.17
CA HIS A 574 8.34 -9.57 -5.66
C HIS A 574 8.81 -10.91 -5.09
N SER A 575 8.30 -11.33 -3.93
CA SER A 575 8.67 -12.63 -3.31
C SER A 575 7.44 -13.50 -3.02
N PRO A 576 6.72 -13.98 -4.05
CA PRO A 576 5.60 -14.89 -3.87
C PRO A 576 6.04 -16.27 -3.35
N PRO A 577 5.11 -17.07 -2.79
CA PRO A 577 5.39 -18.45 -2.43
C PRO A 577 5.93 -19.26 -3.62
N LYS A 578 6.87 -20.16 -3.33
CA LYS A 578 7.53 -21.02 -4.33
C LYS A 578 6.94 -22.42 -4.37
N HIS A 579 6.22 -22.82 -3.31
CA HIS A 579 5.59 -24.14 -3.19
C HIS A 579 4.12 -24.02 -2.81
N ASP A 580 3.32 -24.99 -3.23
CA ASP A 580 1.95 -25.17 -2.76
C ASP A 580 1.92 -25.64 -1.30
N CYS A 581 0.71 -25.76 -0.74
CA CYS A 581 0.52 -26.23 0.64
C CYS A 581 0.84 -27.70 0.88
N LEU A 582 1.18 -28.47 -0.17
CA LEU A 582 1.68 -29.85 -0.10
C LEU A 582 3.21 -29.90 -0.30
N GLY A 583 3.88 -28.75 -0.44
CA GLY A 583 5.32 -28.66 -0.65
C GLY A 583 5.77 -28.92 -2.09
N LYS A 584 4.86 -28.94 -3.08
CA LYS A 584 5.21 -29.07 -4.50
C LYS A 584 5.58 -27.71 -5.07
N PRO A 585 6.62 -27.59 -5.92
CA PRO A 585 6.94 -26.33 -6.58
C PRO A 585 5.75 -25.78 -7.38
N MET A 586 5.51 -24.47 -7.28
CA MET A 586 4.49 -23.75 -8.05
C MET A 586 5.04 -23.32 -9.41
N ASP A 587 4.14 -23.16 -10.37
CA ASP A 587 4.45 -22.71 -11.72
C ASP A 587 4.81 -21.21 -11.76
N HIS A 588 6.03 -20.90 -12.22
CA HIS A 588 6.51 -19.53 -12.41
C HIS A 588 5.72 -18.75 -13.47
N ASP A 589 5.03 -19.41 -14.40
CA ASP A 589 4.10 -18.76 -15.34
C ASP A 589 2.82 -18.23 -14.65
N GLY A 590 2.66 -18.48 -13.35
CA GLY A 590 1.53 -18.03 -12.54
C GLY A 590 0.26 -18.84 -12.73
N LYS A 591 0.32 -20.04 -13.34
CA LYS A 591 -0.88 -20.88 -13.59
C LYS A 591 -1.59 -21.31 -12.29
N ASP A 592 -0.84 -21.41 -11.19
CA ASP A 592 -1.37 -21.72 -9.86
C ASP A 592 -2.00 -20.52 -9.13
N PHE A 593 -1.89 -19.31 -9.69
CA PHE A 593 -2.47 -18.09 -9.13
C PHE A 593 -3.83 -17.79 -9.80
N PRO A 594 -4.97 -17.93 -9.09
CA PRO A 594 -6.30 -17.86 -9.73
C PRO A 594 -6.70 -16.46 -10.20
N TYR A 595 -6.10 -15.41 -9.61
CA TYR A 595 -6.41 -13.99 -9.87
C TYR A 595 -5.14 -13.12 -9.96
N ALA A 596 -3.97 -13.72 -10.16
CA ALA A 596 -2.73 -13.00 -10.40
C ALA A 596 -1.93 -13.67 -11.53
N ARG A 597 -1.02 -12.92 -12.14
CA ARG A 597 -0.10 -13.42 -13.18
C ARG A 597 1.28 -12.77 -13.02
N PRO A 598 2.32 -13.25 -13.71
CA PRO A 598 3.65 -12.67 -13.63
C PRO A 598 3.65 -11.16 -13.92
N CYS A 599 4.46 -10.41 -13.17
CA CYS A 599 4.60 -8.97 -13.35
C CYS A 599 5.35 -8.65 -14.64
N VAL A 600 4.90 -7.63 -15.38
CA VAL A 600 5.57 -7.18 -16.63
C VAL A 600 7.01 -6.69 -16.45
N ASP A 601 7.38 -6.42 -15.20
CA ASP A 601 8.64 -5.79 -14.80
C ASP A 601 9.48 -6.63 -13.83
N PHE A 602 8.99 -7.82 -13.45
CA PHE A 602 9.72 -8.78 -12.63
C PHE A 602 9.14 -10.18 -12.80
N ASP A 603 9.81 -11.02 -13.59
CA ASP A 603 9.28 -12.32 -14.06
C ASP A 603 8.94 -13.31 -12.93
N PHE A 604 9.62 -13.23 -11.78
CA PHE A 604 9.33 -14.05 -10.59
C PHE A 604 8.22 -13.50 -9.69
N GLY A 605 7.78 -12.26 -9.93
CA GLY A 605 6.78 -11.59 -9.10
C GLY A 605 5.36 -11.79 -9.63
N MET A 606 4.37 -11.67 -8.74
CA MET A 606 2.95 -11.85 -9.08
C MET A 606 2.17 -10.56 -8.86
N LYS A 607 1.29 -10.21 -9.82
CA LYS A 607 0.42 -9.02 -9.76
C LYS A 607 -1.02 -9.41 -10.07
N MET A 608 -1.95 -8.82 -9.31
CA MET A 608 -3.38 -9.07 -9.45
C MET A 608 -3.90 -8.65 -10.84
N LEU A 609 -4.80 -9.44 -11.42
CA LEU A 609 -5.40 -9.21 -12.75
C LEU A 609 -6.89 -8.91 -12.66
N LEU A 610 -7.39 -8.02 -13.54
CA LEU A 610 -8.81 -7.74 -13.68
C LEU A 610 -9.59 -9.03 -13.96
N SER A 611 -10.70 -9.24 -13.24
CA SER A 611 -11.56 -10.41 -13.44
C SER A 611 -12.04 -10.50 -14.88
N LYS A 612 -11.94 -11.69 -15.51
CA LYS A 612 -12.29 -11.91 -16.94
C LYS A 612 -13.68 -11.39 -17.33
N ASN A 613 -14.65 -11.45 -16.42
CA ASN A 613 -16.01 -10.94 -16.65
C ASN A 613 -16.11 -9.40 -16.73
N ASN A 614 -15.12 -8.68 -16.18
CA ASN A 614 -15.01 -7.23 -16.27
C ASN A 614 -14.02 -6.79 -17.36
N GLN A 615 -13.03 -7.61 -17.74
CA GLN A 615 -12.20 -7.38 -18.93
C GLN A 615 -13.10 -7.21 -20.17
N CYS A 616 -14.03 -8.13 -20.40
CA CYS A 616 -15.07 -8.03 -21.44
C CYS A 616 -16.02 -6.82 -21.32
N LYS A 617 -15.97 -6.03 -20.23
CA LYS A 617 -16.66 -4.73 -20.11
C LYS A 617 -15.74 -3.55 -20.43
N GLU A 618 -14.47 -3.57 -19.99
CA GLU A 618 -13.47 -2.58 -20.43
C GLU A 618 -13.29 -2.62 -21.95
N ASP A 619 -13.14 -3.81 -22.52
CA ASP A 619 -12.90 -3.99 -23.97
C ASP A 619 -14.11 -3.51 -24.80
N LYS A 620 -15.33 -3.76 -24.31
CA LYS A 620 -16.58 -3.21 -24.87
C LYS A 620 -16.69 -1.69 -24.72
N PHE A 621 -16.17 -1.11 -23.64
CA PHE A 621 -16.13 0.35 -23.46
C PHE A 621 -15.09 1.03 -24.37
N LYS A 622 -14.04 0.30 -24.77
CA LYS A 622 -12.97 0.77 -25.67
C LYS A 622 -13.21 0.48 -27.14
N GLY A 623 -14.28 -0.25 -27.48
CA GLY A 623 -14.62 -0.60 -28.87
C GLY A 623 -13.75 -1.73 -29.46
N GLU A 624 -13.01 -2.46 -28.63
CA GLU A 624 -12.11 -3.53 -29.06
C GLU A 624 -12.84 -4.88 -29.04
N GLU A 625 -13.75 -5.10 -30.01
CA GLU A 625 -14.35 -6.43 -30.20
C GLU A 625 -13.35 -7.42 -30.81
N LYS A 626 -12.72 -8.26 -29.98
CA LYS A 626 -12.14 -9.56 -30.38
C LYS A 626 -11.97 -10.52 -29.20
N GLY A 627 -12.96 -11.39 -29.00
CA GLY A 627 -12.76 -12.67 -28.30
C GLY A 627 -13.08 -12.72 -26.81
N CYS A 628 -14.36 -12.54 -26.43
CA CYS A 628 -14.86 -13.05 -25.15
C CYS A 628 -15.23 -14.55 -25.31
N PRO A 629 -14.48 -15.51 -24.73
CA PRO A 629 -14.84 -16.91 -24.81
C PRO A 629 -16.06 -17.21 -23.93
N HIS A 630 -16.98 -18.04 -24.44
CA HIS A 630 -18.07 -18.58 -23.62
C HIS A 630 -17.50 -19.46 -22.48
N ASN A 631 -17.97 -19.19 -21.26
CA ASN A 631 -17.81 -19.96 -20.02
C ASN A 631 -17.04 -21.29 -20.12
N LEU A 632 -15.72 -21.22 -19.94
CA LEU A 632 -14.87 -22.37 -19.65
C LEU A 632 -14.37 -22.31 -18.21
N PHE A 633 -15.29 -22.51 -17.26
CA PHE A 633 -15.16 -23.22 -15.99
C PHE A 633 -16.56 -23.30 -15.35
N PRO A 634 -17.04 -24.47 -14.88
CA PRO A 634 -18.33 -24.55 -14.22
C PRO A 634 -18.27 -23.94 -12.81
N ASP A 635 -19.32 -23.19 -12.46
CA ASP A 635 -19.56 -22.74 -11.09
C ASP A 635 -19.73 -23.96 -10.17
N ASN A 636 -18.75 -24.26 -9.33
CA ASN A 636 -18.85 -25.27 -8.28
C ASN A 636 -19.66 -24.76 -7.06
N THR A 637 -20.87 -24.27 -7.32
CA THR A 637 -21.89 -23.92 -6.30
C THR A 637 -22.99 -25.00 -6.21
N LYS A 638 -22.68 -26.23 -6.60
CA LYS A 638 -23.64 -27.35 -6.65
C LYS A 638 -23.19 -28.69 -6.06
N TYR A 639 -22.34 -28.64 -5.03
CA TYR A 639 -22.10 -29.78 -4.13
C TYR A 639 -22.03 -29.31 -2.67
N LEU A 640 -23.20 -29.16 -2.05
CA LEU A 640 -23.43 -29.12 -0.60
C LEU A 640 -24.94 -29.20 -0.37
N ASN A 641 -25.48 -30.42 -0.47
CA ASN A 641 -26.78 -30.87 0.06
C ASN A 641 -26.92 -32.36 -0.25
N GLU A 642 -26.10 -33.19 0.41
CA GLU A 642 -26.33 -34.62 0.56
C GLU A 642 -26.49 -34.92 2.05
N GLU A 643 -27.72 -34.76 2.54
CA GLU A 643 -28.15 -35.54 3.71
C GLU A 643 -28.38 -36.99 3.26
N GLN A 644 -28.07 -37.94 4.15
CA GLN A 644 -28.16 -39.37 3.86
C GLN A 644 -29.61 -39.83 3.61
N PRO A 645 -29.83 -40.87 2.79
CA PRO A 645 -31.17 -41.22 2.32
C PRO A 645 -32.00 -41.96 3.38
N LEU A 646 -33.18 -41.44 3.70
CA LEU A 646 -34.24 -42.20 4.34
C LEU A 646 -35.29 -42.60 3.29
N HIS A 647 -35.21 -43.84 2.79
CA HIS A 647 -36.27 -44.41 1.96
C HIS A 647 -37.52 -44.69 2.81
N LYS A 648 -38.67 -44.10 2.42
CA LYS A 648 -39.88 -44.87 2.07
C LYS A 648 -41.02 -44.03 1.49
N ASP A 649 -41.74 -44.69 0.59
CA ASP A 649 -43.15 -44.51 0.21
C ASP A 649 -43.61 -43.12 -0.29
N PHE A 650 -43.80 -42.99 -1.61
CA PHE A 650 -45.13 -42.86 -2.25
C PHE A 650 -44.98 -42.96 -3.78
N GLY A 651 -45.69 -43.90 -4.40
CA GLY A 651 -45.50 -44.24 -5.82
C GLY A 651 -46.36 -43.41 -6.80
N ILE A 652 -45.73 -42.83 -7.83
CA ILE A 652 -46.37 -42.31 -9.05
C ILE A 652 -45.47 -42.65 -10.25
N SER A 653 -46.03 -43.11 -11.37
CA SER A 653 -45.25 -43.59 -12.53
C SER A 653 -44.71 -42.45 -13.44
N PRO A 654 -43.67 -42.70 -14.26
CA PRO A 654 -42.97 -41.65 -15.03
C PRO A 654 -43.79 -40.95 -16.12
N GLU A 655 -44.91 -41.54 -16.57
CA GLU A 655 -45.61 -41.11 -17.79
C GLU A 655 -46.36 -39.78 -17.65
N LYS A 656 -46.66 -39.33 -16.41
CA LYS A 656 -47.32 -38.04 -16.17
C LYS A 656 -46.42 -36.81 -16.32
N TRP A 657 -45.09 -36.96 -16.37
CA TRP A 657 -44.19 -35.81 -16.53
C TRP A 657 -44.11 -35.31 -17.99
N PHE A 658 -44.35 -36.18 -18.97
CA PHE A 658 -44.12 -35.85 -20.39
C PHE A 658 -45.19 -34.92 -20.99
N LEU A 659 -46.40 -34.89 -20.42
CA LEU A 659 -47.53 -34.09 -20.91
C LEU A 659 -47.50 -32.61 -20.48
N LEU A 660 -46.69 -32.22 -19.49
CA LEU A 660 -46.66 -30.83 -19.03
C LEU A 660 -45.69 -29.94 -19.85
N LYS A 661 -44.68 -30.54 -20.49
CA LYS A 661 -43.72 -29.81 -21.35
C LYS A 661 -44.26 -29.42 -22.73
N SER A 662 -45.39 -29.97 -23.17
CA SER A 662 -45.90 -29.77 -24.54
C SER A 662 -46.87 -28.58 -24.72
N LYS A 663 -47.05 -27.73 -23.69
CA LYS A 663 -48.12 -26.70 -23.67
C LYS A 663 -47.68 -25.25 -23.50
N ILE A 664 -46.38 -24.95 -23.46
CA ILE A 664 -45.86 -23.56 -23.37
C ILE A 664 -44.78 -23.31 -24.43
N SER A 665 -45.16 -23.48 -25.69
CA SER A 665 -44.35 -23.09 -26.86
C SER A 665 -45.26 -22.79 -28.07
N LYS A 666 -45.98 -21.66 -28.01
CA LYS A 666 -46.70 -21.01 -29.13
C LYS A 666 -47.41 -19.75 -28.64
N LEU A 667 -46.90 -18.57 -29.00
CA LEU A 667 -47.63 -17.35 -29.40
C LEU A 667 -46.67 -16.15 -29.46
N ASP A 668 -46.30 -15.75 -30.67
CA ASP A 668 -45.73 -14.44 -31.02
C ASP A 668 -46.70 -13.75 -31.98
N MET A 669 -46.90 -12.44 -31.85
CA MET A 669 -47.30 -11.53 -32.95
C MET A 669 -47.11 -10.05 -32.55
N PHE A 670 -46.45 -9.28 -33.43
CA PHE A 670 -46.23 -7.82 -33.35
C PHE A 670 -47.42 -7.04 -33.95
N PRO A 671 -47.42 -5.68 -33.90
CA PRO A 671 -46.80 -4.91 -35.01
C PRO A 671 -46.01 -3.64 -34.57
N ASN A 672 -45.20 -3.11 -35.50
CA ASN A 672 -44.48 -1.83 -35.41
C ASN A 672 -45.32 -0.67 -36.01
N ASP A 673 -44.97 0.58 -35.70
CA ASP A 673 -44.41 1.57 -36.66
C ASP A 673 -44.36 3.03 -36.11
N VAL A 674 -43.68 3.91 -36.87
CA VAL A 674 -43.76 5.40 -36.91
C VAL A 674 -42.57 6.22 -36.33
N GLU A 675 -41.68 6.60 -37.27
CA GLU A 675 -41.05 7.92 -37.54
C GLU A 675 -39.95 8.59 -36.66
N THR A 676 -38.89 9.00 -37.38
CA THR A 676 -37.92 10.10 -37.14
C THR A 676 -38.24 11.25 -38.13
N PRO A 677 -37.76 12.52 -38.04
CA PRO A 677 -36.52 13.07 -37.41
C PRO A 677 -36.84 14.41 -36.64
N PRO A 678 -36.05 15.53 -36.56
CA PRO A 678 -34.66 15.82 -36.96
C PRO A 678 -33.76 16.59 -35.95
N SER A 679 -32.62 17.06 -36.49
CA SER A 679 -31.45 17.80 -36.01
C SER A 679 -31.59 19.13 -35.23
N ASN A 680 -30.72 19.29 -34.20
CA ASN A 680 -29.95 20.49 -33.75
C ASN A 680 -30.68 21.83 -33.39
N PRO A 681 -30.05 22.77 -32.64
CA PRO A 681 -28.65 22.87 -32.19
C PRO A 681 -28.44 23.12 -30.66
N PHE A 682 -27.18 23.41 -30.28
CA PHE A 682 -26.64 23.99 -29.02
C PHE A 682 -27.59 24.62 -28.00
N PRO A 683 -27.18 24.61 -26.72
CA PRO A 683 -26.93 25.90 -26.08
C PRO A 683 -25.58 26.02 -25.36
N GLU A 684 -24.89 27.14 -25.57
CA GLU A 684 -23.99 27.70 -24.57
C GLU A 684 -24.75 27.94 -23.26
N ARG A 685 -24.12 27.73 -22.08
CA ARG A 685 -24.51 28.52 -20.90
C ARG A 685 -23.41 28.73 -19.85
N PHE A 686 -22.79 29.90 -19.99
CA PHE A 686 -22.48 30.86 -18.93
C PHE A 686 -21.76 30.42 -17.64
N ARG A 687 -20.55 30.97 -17.50
CA ARG A 687 -19.87 31.26 -16.23
C ARG A 687 -20.83 31.88 -15.21
N TYR A 688 -20.73 31.44 -13.95
CA TYR A 688 -21.15 32.26 -12.80
C TYR A 688 -20.13 32.15 -11.66
N CYS A 689 -19.20 33.11 -11.59
CA CYS A 689 -18.41 33.33 -10.38
C CYS A 689 -19.31 33.93 -9.31
N LYS A 690 -19.56 33.21 -8.21
CA LYS A 690 -20.31 33.76 -7.06
C LYS A 690 -19.36 34.24 -5.97
N LEU A 691 -18.97 35.51 -6.08
CA LEU A 691 -18.30 36.27 -5.01
C LEU A 691 -19.15 36.27 -3.74
N ILE A 692 -18.66 35.65 -2.66
CA ILE A 692 -19.19 35.88 -1.31
C ILE A 692 -18.53 37.14 -0.76
N LYS A 693 -19.20 38.29 -0.91
CA LYS A 693 -18.84 39.53 -0.20
C LYS A 693 -19.59 39.60 1.12
N GLY A 694 -18.86 39.45 2.23
CA GLY A 694 -19.32 39.90 3.53
C GLY A 694 -19.37 41.44 3.59
N ARG A 695 -20.54 42.00 3.91
CA ARG A 695 -20.67 43.32 4.58
C ARG A 695 -20.94 43.01 6.06
N GLY A 696 -20.34 43.68 7.04
CA GLY A 696 -19.29 44.71 7.01
C GLY A 696 -19.34 45.53 8.31
N SER A 697 -18.40 46.46 8.48
CA SER A 697 -18.52 47.55 9.46
C SER A 697 -18.02 48.85 8.84
N ARG A 698 -18.75 49.95 9.08
CA ARG A 698 -18.40 51.29 8.61
C ARG A 698 -17.69 52.05 9.73
N SER A 699 -16.66 52.82 9.40
CA SER A 699 -16.54 54.22 9.87
C SER A 699 -15.40 55.00 9.19
N ALA A 700 -15.68 56.29 8.95
CA ALA A 700 -14.77 57.43 8.77
C ALA A 700 -13.70 57.44 7.64
N SER A 701 -13.96 58.27 6.62
CA SER A 701 -13.22 59.51 6.28
C SER A 701 -11.82 59.74 6.89
N ALA A 702 -10.83 60.39 6.22
CA ALA A 702 -10.68 60.90 4.85
C ALA A 702 -9.21 61.42 4.69
N VAL A 703 -8.93 62.18 3.62
CA VAL A 703 -7.78 63.11 3.42
C VAL A 703 -6.52 62.54 2.73
N ILE A 704 -6.42 62.86 1.43
CA ILE A 704 -5.29 63.51 0.70
C ILE A 704 -3.85 63.11 1.07
N GLY A 705 -3.09 62.63 0.07
CA GLY A 705 -1.62 62.53 0.15
C GLY A 705 -0.97 62.09 -1.16
N SER A 706 -0.74 63.01 -2.09
CA SER A 706 0.09 62.74 -3.29
C SER A 706 1.57 62.70 -2.93
N THR A 707 2.34 61.74 -3.46
CA THR A 707 3.68 62.03 -3.99
C THR A 707 4.22 60.95 -4.92
N LYS A 708 5.13 61.36 -5.81
CA LYS A 708 5.83 60.57 -6.81
C LYS A 708 7.07 59.89 -6.19
N GLY A 709 7.56 58.83 -6.82
CA GLY A 709 9.01 58.63 -6.93
C GLY A 709 9.51 57.18 -6.77
N PRO A 710 10.62 56.78 -7.42
CA PRO A 710 10.74 55.40 -7.90
C PRO A 710 12.10 54.72 -7.64
N VAL A 711 12.22 53.47 -8.12
CA VAL A 711 13.47 52.70 -8.39
C VAL A 711 14.32 52.29 -7.18
N LYS A 712 14.49 50.98 -6.96
CA LYS A 712 15.77 50.28 -7.23
C LYS A 712 15.70 48.76 -7.15
N GLU A 713 16.54 48.14 -7.96
CA GLU A 713 16.81 46.71 -8.03
C GLU A 713 17.58 46.22 -6.80
N LEU A 714 17.28 45.00 -6.36
CA LEU A 714 18.25 43.92 -6.14
C LEU A 714 17.51 42.57 -6.03
#